data_AF-A0AA91KFR6-F1
#
_entry.id   AF-A0AA91KFR6-F1
#
_cell.length_a   1.000
_cell.length_b   1.000
_cell.length_c   1.000
_cell.angle_alpha   90.00
_cell.angle_beta   90.00
_cell.angle_gamma   90.00
#
_symmetry.space_group_name_H-M   'P 1'
#
loop_
_entity.id
_entity.type
_entity.pdbx_description
1 polymer ?
#
loop_
_entity_poly.entity_id
_entity_poly.type
_entity_poly.pdbx_seq_one_letter_code
_entity_poly.pdbx_strand_id
1 'polypeptide(L)'
;MELPPSAQALLEAIQHYTPITDISADQRQLINGSPESFISALPIGLSLSKTFDESQEELFVDYFSQMANDLRIYSRSNDVSEIINIANEILTNALELDDAQINLMLTREIISCMKHLKLHVDDAIIMKVRERSQQPITKQQEQLAQDPEKVTEHLIADLNKFGVDTGLAFCQFVGGELIFFTEQEVQGLLTMMSRQPWSIDALLLLSLNPEPKVADSAASVLSSLPAKRWESLGQRQYLTLIQRFGHDSVKNHLPAWQKSAMQYSKQAEQHQVTELYLSYPDGNHAILFNGLLIDPTTKNAHVFGGVFRLGFGLVDSYFDTNPVDTVQYKKMTAEMDTAVDVVQCHPNILRHILCWALDEQHEVLDPDTLHMLALLPSQWTEPQPFSLDKLASTCDFPGEHPDAIARGHRSSKLLVNTPLIETWTIAESIDPALESIRKVRNRYYLEHPDPYIKALALSGLITHYSKQESTPFSPSNLFIFAAAYALQAPDRMRKTFPLFDQLTELSIQQQAEYHPMAHGPQEIERPQGIVLHIELDNSRPKIWRRFTISNALPFIALHDYIQAIMGWEHQHLAMFITPFGHIDLDDESDTQAAYLPIGAVLREPGDTIAYVYDFGDNWHHTITLEKLNTRNYTQPKVTAGNGVCPPEDCGGIDRYKDLLRLSKRAPLNDDDREILDLFNMQDWDAKFFDKNEVNQRLKEEVPPIFD
;
A
#
# COMPACT_ATOMS: atom_id res chain seq x y z
N MET A 1 -20.44 3.39 57.73
CA MET A 1 -21.55 3.51 56.77
C MET A 1 -21.42 2.31 55.84
N GLU A 2 -22.51 1.59 55.55
CA GLU A 2 -22.45 0.54 54.52
C GLU A 2 -22.13 1.21 53.17
N LEU A 3 -21.20 0.63 52.41
CA LEU A 3 -20.87 1.12 51.07
C LEU A 3 -22.11 0.94 50.16
N PRO A 4 -22.38 1.88 49.24
CA PRO A 4 -23.43 1.67 48.25
C PRO A 4 -23.13 0.41 47.40
N PRO A 5 -24.15 -0.28 46.89
CA PRO A 5 -23.97 -1.55 46.16
C PRO A 5 -22.98 -1.47 44.99
N SER A 6 -22.92 -0.35 44.28
CA SER A 6 -21.97 -0.09 43.21
C SER A 6 -20.52 -0.04 43.70
N ALA A 7 -20.27 0.64 44.81
CA ALA A 7 -18.95 0.73 45.45
C ALA A 7 -18.50 -0.62 46.03
N GLN A 8 -19.43 -1.38 46.61
CA GLN A 8 -19.12 -2.74 47.09
C GLN A 8 -18.77 -3.68 45.93
N ALA A 9 -19.54 -3.65 44.85
CA ALA A 9 -19.27 -4.46 43.66
C ALA A 9 -17.93 -4.09 42.98
N LEU A 10 -17.58 -2.79 42.94
CA LEU A 10 -16.28 -2.34 42.45
C LEU A 10 -15.14 -2.89 43.32
N LEU A 11 -15.25 -2.77 44.64
CA LEU A 11 -14.23 -3.26 45.56
C LEU A 11 -14.05 -4.77 45.45
N GLU A 12 -15.13 -5.53 45.34
CA GLU A 12 -15.09 -6.97 45.12
C GLU A 12 -14.40 -7.32 43.79
N ALA A 13 -14.69 -6.60 42.70
CA ALA A 13 -14.04 -6.83 41.41
C ALA A 13 -12.52 -6.61 41.49
N ILE A 14 -12.08 -5.53 42.15
CA ILE A 14 -10.66 -5.22 42.34
C ILE A 14 -9.97 -6.28 43.22
N GLN A 15 -10.62 -6.71 44.30
CA GLN A 15 -10.08 -7.74 45.19
C GLN A 15 -9.90 -9.11 44.51
N HIS A 16 -10.74 -9.42 43.51
CA HIS A 16 -10.68 -10.66 42.77
C HIS A 16 -9.87 -10.56 41.46
N TYR A 17 -9.21 -9.44 41.19
CA TYR A 17 -8.44 -9.19 39.96
C TYR A 17 -9.29 -9.39 38.69
N THR A 18 -10.58 -9.06 38.75
CA THR A 18 -11.49 -9.29 37.62
C THR A 18 -11.38 -8.12 36.63
N PRO A 19 -10.88 -8.33 35.40
CA PRO A 19 -10.84 -7.28 34.39
C PRO A 19 -12.24 -6.80 33.98
N ILE A 20 -12.35 -5.56 33.52
CA ILE A 20 -13.61 -4.98 32.99
C ILE A 20 -14.20 -5.80 31.85
N THR A 21 -13.36 -6.50 31.09
CA THR A 21 -13.79 -7.37 29.98
C THR A 21 -14.52 -8.62 30.45
N ASP A 22 -14.30 -9.02 31.70
CA ASP A 22 -14.67 -10.35 32.22
C ASP A 22 -15.88 -10.28 33.17
N ILE A 23 -16.29 -9.08 33.58
CA ILE A 23 -17.51 -8.90 34.38
C ILE A 23 -18.78 -9.10 33.55
N SER A 24 -19.83 -9.62 34.20
CA SER A 24 -21.13 -9.82 33.56
C SER A 24 -21.81 -8.50 33.20
N ALA A 25 -22.80 -8.53 32.29
CA ALA A 25 -23.59 -7.35 31.95
C ALA A 25 -24.30 -6.73 33.17
N ASP A 26 -24.81 -7.57 34.08
CA ASP A 26 -25.46 -7.13 35.31
C ASP A 26 -24.46 -6.47 36.27
N GLN A 27 -23.26 -7.03 36.41
CA GLN A 27 -22.18 -6.43 37.20
C GLN A 27 -21.73 -5.10 36.60
N ARG A 28 -21.59 -5.02 35.28
CA ARG A 28 -21.24 -3.77 34.59
C ARG A 28 -22.31 -2.70 34.79
N GLN A 29 -23.59 -3.07 34.73
CA GLN A 29 -24.69 -2.15 35.01
C GLN A 29 -24.73 -1.73 36.49
N LEU A 30 -24.34 -2.61 37.41
CA LEU A 30 -24.26 -2.27 38.83
C LEU A 30 -23.09 -1.33 39.15
N ILE A 31 -21.94 -1.54 38.49
CA ILE A 31 -20.70 -0.78 38.74
C ILE A 31 -20.71 0.56 37.98
N ASN A 32 -21.18 0.60 36.73
CA ASN A 32 -21.13 1.80 35.86
C ASN A 32 -22.50 2.34 35.42
N GLY A 33 -23.62 1.75 35.86
CA GLY A 33 -24.94 2.06 35.30
C GLY A 33 -25.56 3.38 35.76
N SER A 34 -24.90 4.14 36.64
CA SER A 34 -25.40 5.44 37.09
C SER A 34 -24.29 6.48 37.31
N PRO A 35 -24.57 7.77 37.08
CA PRO A 35 -23.63 8.86 37.37
C PRO A 35 -23.14 8.90 38.83
N GLU A 36 -23.94 8.44 39.80
CA GLU A 36 -23.59 8.39 41.22
C GLU A 36 -22.50 7.35 41.53
N SER A 37 -22.32 6.36 40.65
CA SER A 37 -21.28 5.34 40.80
C SER A 37 -19.88 5.96 40.67
N PHE A 38 -19.73 7.00 39.83
CA PHE A 38 -18.50 7.78 39.70
C PHE A 38 -18.08 8.43 41.04
N ILE A 39 -19.02 9.09 41.72
CA ILE A 39 -18.76 9.72 43.03
C ILE A 39 -18.45 8.65 44.08
N SER A 40 -19.18 7.54 44.06
CA SER A 40 -19.06 6.45 45.03
C SER A 40 -17.71 5.72 44.94
N ALA A 41 -17.06 5.76 43.77
CA ALA A 41 -15.74 5.16 43.56
C ALA A 41 -14.59 6.03 44.11
N LEU A 42 -14.76 7.35 44.20
CA LEU A 42 -13.70 8.27 44.65
C LEU A 42 -13.15 7.90 46.03
N PRO A 43 -13.96 7.69 47.10
CA PRO A 43 -13.42 7.30 48.39
C PRO A 43 -12.64 5.99 48.36
N ILE A 44 -13.00 5.04 47.49
CA ILE A 44 -12.30 3.76 47.35
C ILE A 44 -10.89 4.00 46.83
N GLY A 45 -10.73 4.72 45.71
CA GLY A 45 -9.40 5.00 45.15
C GLY A 45 -8.56 5.89 46.07
N LEU A 46 -9.18 6.89 46.69
CA LEU A 46 -8.48 7.81 47.60
C LEU A 46 -7.99 7.13 48.87
N SER A 47 -8.69 6.09 49.35
CA SER A 47 -8.34 5.38 50.60
C SER A 47 -7.86 3.94 50.37
N LEU A 48 -7.57 3.56 49.12
CA LEU A 48 -7.14 2.20 48.79
C LEU A 48 -5.91 1.85 49.63
N SER A 49 -6.00 0.76 50.39
CA SER A 49 -4.99 0.39 51.38
C SER A 49 -3.63 0.13 50.72
N LYS A 50 -2.53 0.48 51.40
CA LYS A 50 -1.16 0.10 51.00
C LYS A 50 -0.92 -1.41 50.94
N THR A 51 -1.93 -2.23 51.22
CA THR A 51 -1.93 -3.69 51.06
C THR A 51 -2.38 -4.15 49.68
N PHE A 52 -3.00 -3.29 48.88
CA PHE A 52 -3.28 -3.58 47.47
C PHE A 52 -1.96 -3.49 46.69
N ASP A 53 -1.79 -4.36 45.71
CA ASP A 53 -0.63 -4.32 44.82
C ASP A 53 -0.88 -3.44 43.59
N GLU A 54 0.18 -3.20 42.82
CA GLU A 54 0.16 -2.36 41.62
C GLU A 54 -0.91 -2.82 40.60
N SER A 55 -1.16 -4.14 40.48
CA SER A 55 -2.15 -4.69 39.54
C SER A 55 -3.58 -4.34 39.95
N GLN A 56 -3.87 -4.29 41.24
CA GLN A 56 -5.17 -3.87 41.74
C GLN A 56 -5.38 -2.36 41.62
N GLU A 57 -4.32 -1.57 41.77
CA GLU A 57 -4.34 -0.13 41.53
C GLU A 57 -4.63 0.17 40.05
N GLU A 58 -3.94 -0.49 39.13
CA GLU A 58 -4.21 -0.40 37.68
C GLU A 58 -5.66 -0.75 37.34
N LEU A 59 -6.17 -1.85 37.91
CA LEU A 59 -7.53 -2.29 37.69
C LEU A 59 -8.56 -1.24 38.19
N PHE A 60 -8.31 -0.61 39.34
CA PHE A 60 -9.14 0.50 39.81
C PHE A 60 -9.16 1.65 38.79
N VAL A 61 -8.00 2.04 38.26
CA VAL A 61 -7.89 3.13 37.27
C VAL A 61 -8.66 2.82 36.00
N ASP A 62 -8.65 1.58 35.52
CA ASP A 62 -9.47 1.14 34.38
C ASP A 62 -10.96 1.33 34.66
N TYR A 63 -11.43 0.88 35.82
CA TYR A 63 -12.85 1.00 36.20
C TYR A 63 -13.26 2.46 36.30
N PHE A 64 -12.44 3.25 36.99
CA PHE A 64 -12.70 4.67 37.19
C PHE A 64 -12.69 5.44 35.86
N SER A 65 -11.76 5.12 34.95
CA SER A 65 -11.69 5.71 33.61
C SER A 65 -12.96 5.43 32.81
N GLN A 66 -13.49 4.21 32.87
CA GLN A 66 -14.76 3.88 32.22
C GLN A 66 -15.93 4.66 32.84
N MET A 67 -16.03 4.73 34.17
CA MET A 67 -17.07 5.51 34.85
C MET A 67 -17.02 6.99 34.47
N ALA A 68 -15.84 7.57 34.44
CA ALA A 68 -15.63 8.96 34.05
C ALA A 68 -16.04 9.19 32.59
N ASN A 69 -15.76 8.25 31.70
CA ASN A 69 -16.16 8.33 30.30
C ASN A 69 -17.68 8.20 30.13
N ASP A 70 -18.31 7.30 30.88
CA ASP A 70 -19.77 7.15 30.91
C ASP A 70 -20.46 8.43 31.42
N LEU A 71 -19.90 9.05 32.47
CA LEU A 71 -20.36 10.35 32.98
C LEU A 71 -20.20 11.47 31.92
N ARG A 72 -19.06 11.49 31.21
CA ARG A 72 -18.83 12.44 30.11
C ARG A 72 -19.85 12.24 28.99
N ILE A 73 -20.17 11.01 28.60
CA ILE A 73 -21.20 10.72 27.59
C ILE A 73 -22.57 11.20 28.10
N TYR A 74 -22.91 10.90 29.35
CA TYR A 74 -24.16 11.31 29.99
C TYR A 74 -24.33 12.83 30.03
N SER A 75 -23.24 13.57 30.25
CA SER A 75 -23.21 15.05 30.29
C SER A 75 -23.60 15.73 28.97
N ARG A 76 -23.61 15.00 27.84
CA ARG A 76 -24.01 15.56 26.54
C ARG A 76 -25.50 15.90 26.48
N SER A 77 -26.31 15.24 27.30
CA SER A 77 -27.77 15.38 27.31
C SER A 77 -28.34 15.79 28.66
N ASN A 78 -27.51 15.86 29.71
CA ASN A 78 -27.94 16.10 31.09
C ASN A 78 -26.94 17.03 31.81
N ASP A 79 -27.41 17.80 32.78
CA ASP A 79 -26.54 18.58 33.65
C ASP A 79 -25.90 17.68 34.71
N VAL A 80 -24.57 17.68 34.78
CA VAL A 80 -23.77 16.91 35.74
C VAL A 80 -23.02 17.81 36.74
N SER A 81 -23.32 19.11 36.78
CA SER A 81 -22.57 20.07 37.59
C SER A 81 -22.56 19.73 39.08
N GLU A 82 -23.68 19.24 39.62
CA GLU A 82 -23.78 18.80 41.02
C GLU A 82 -22.84 17.62 41.32
N ILE A 83 -22.77 16.64 40.42
CA ILE A 83 -21.90 15.46 40.55
C ILE A 83 -20.42 15.88 40.56
N ILE A 84 -20.06 16.80 39.67
CA ILE A 84 -18.70 17.33 39.57
C ILE A 84 -18.33 18.17 40.81
N ASN A 85 -19.27 18.96 41.34
CA ASN A 85 -19.04 19.72 42.57
C ASN A 85 -18.81 18.79 43.77
N ILE A 86 -19.61 17.72 43.90
CA ILE A 86 -19.43 16.72 44.95
C ILE A 86 -18.08 16.01 44.80
N ALA A 87 -17.67 15.66 43.58
CA ALA A 87 -16.36 15.05 43.33
C ALA A 87 -15.20 15.95 43.79
N ASN A 88 -15.25 17.26 43.48
CA ASN A 88 -14.26 18.24 43.94
C ASN A 88 -14.26 18.41 45.46
N GLU A 89 -15.44 18.39 46.10
CA GLU A 89 -15.56 18.43 47.55
C GLU A 89 -14.93 17.20 48.21
N ILE A 90 -15.17 16.00 47.67
CA ILE A 90 -14.56 14.75 48.16
C ILE A 90 -13.04 14.82 48.05
N LEU A 91 -12.51 15.24 46.90
CA LEU A 91 -11.06 15.38 46.68
C LEU A 91 -10.46 16.39 47.65
N THR A 92 -11.10 17.55 47.84
CA THR A 92 -10.66 18.59 48.78
C THR A 92 -10.60 18.05 50.21
N ASN A 93 -11.66 17.40 50.66
CA ASN A 93 -11.75 16.84 52.01
C ASN A 93 -10.72 15.72 52.24
N ALA A 94 -10.52 14.84 51.25
CA ALA A 94 -9.51 13.80 51.32
C ALA A 94 -8.10 14.37 51.48
N LEU A 95 -7.80 15.51 50.84
CA LEU A 95 -6.51 16.17 50.95
C LEU A 95 -6.28 16.92 52.27
N GLU A 96 -7.24 16.96 53.18
CA GLU A 96 -7.03 17.37 54.58
C GLU A 96 -6.62 16.20 55.49
N LEU A 97 -6.74 14.96 55.03
CA LEU A 97 -6.33 13.76 55.77
C LEU A 97 -4.82 13.54 55.70
N ASP A 98 -4.28 12.79 56.67
CA ASP A 98 -2.85 12.45 56.75
C ASP A 98 -2.39 11.54 55.59
N ASP A 99 -1.12 11.59 55.19
CA ASP A 99 -0.53 10.78 54.09
C ASP A 99 -0.64 9.27 54.36
N ALA A 100 -0.83 8.86 55.61
CA ALA A 100 -1.09 7.47 55.97
C ALA A 100 -2.51 6.99 55.59
N GLN A 101 -3.43 7.92 55.32
CA GLN A 101 -4.86 7.66 55.11
C GLN A 101 -5.29 7.88 53.65
N ILE A 102 -4.45 8.50 52.84
CA ILE A 102 -4.72 8.77 51.43
C ILE A 102 -3.68 8.08 50.54
N ASN A 103 -4.15 7.45 49.46
CA ASN A 103 -3.30 6.98 48.39
C ASN A 103 -3.04 8.14 47.41
N LEU A 104 -1.96 8.89 47.64
CA LEU A 104 -1.61 10.06 46.81
C LEU A 104 -1.34 9.66 45.35
N MET A 105 -0.83 8.45 45.08
CA MET A 105 -0.59 7.97 43.72
C MET A 105 -1.90 7.81 42.96
N LEU A 106 -2.85 7.04 43.51
CA LEU A 106 -4.18 6.91 42.91
C LEU A 106 -4.95 8.23 42.86
N THR A 107 -4.73 9.12 43.83
CA THR A 107 -5.32 10.47 43.77
C THR A 107 -4.85 11.23 42.53
N ARG A 108 -3.57 11.09 42.15
CA ARG A 108 -3.06 11.69 40.92
C ARG A 108 -3.70 11.08 39.67
N GLU A 109 -3.81 9.75 39.64
CA GLU A 109 -4.44 9.04 38.51
C GLU A 109 -5.91 9.40 38.33
N ILE A 110 -6.67 9.51 39.42
CA ILE A 110 -8.07 9.97 39.40
C ILE A 110 -8.18 11.37 38.78
N ILE A 111 -7.35 12.31 39.23
CA ILE A 111 -7.34 13.68 38.72
C ILE A 111 -6.96 13.70 37.24
N SER A 112 -5.94 12.91 36.87
CA SER A 112 -5.48 12.75 35.48
C SER A 112 -6.62 12.24 34.58
N CYS A 113 -7.33 11.19 35.00
CA CYS A 113 -8.48 10.62 34.30
C CYS A 113 -9.60 11.66 34.10
N MET A 114 -9.96 12.37 35.17
CA MET A 114 -11.00 13.41 35.11
C MET A 114 -10.65 14.52 34.12
N LYS A 115 -9.44 15.05 34.20
CA LYS A 115 -8.96 16.12 33.31
C LYS A 115 -8.85 15.65 31.87
N HIS A 116 -8.36 14.43 31.63
CA HIS A 116 -8.30 13.84 30.29
C HIS A 116 -9.69 13.76 29.63
N LEU A 117 -10.71 13.45 30.42
CA LEU A 117 -12.10 13.37 29.97
C LEU A 117 -12.86 14.70 30.03
N LYS A 118 -12.15 15.82 30.26
CA LYS A 118 -12.68 17.18 30.35
C LYS A 118 -13.71 17.38 31.46
N LEU A 119 -13.61 16.60 32.54
CA LEU A 119 -14.35 16.83 33.78
C LEU A 119 -13.60 17.88 34.61
N HIS A 120 -14.32 18.82 35.20
CA HIS A 120 -13.70 19.93 35.93
C HIS A 120 -13.10 19.45 37.27
N VAL A 121 -11.85 19.85 37.52
CA VAL A 121 -11.15 19.68 38.80
C VAL A 121 -10.54 21.02 39.20
N ASP A 122 -10.75 21.45 40.44
CA ASP A 122 -10.24 22.72 40.95
C ASP A 122 -8.71 22.76 40.99
N ASP A 123 -8.10 23.86 40.53
CA ASP A 123 -6.64 24.01 40.49
C ASP A 123 -5.99 23.95 41.88
N ALA A 124 -6.72 24.36 42.93
CA ALA A 124 -6.25 24.26 44.30
C ALA A 124 -6.01 22.81 44.75
N ILE A 125 -6.84 21.87 44.28
CA ILE A 125 -6.70 20.43 44.55
C ILE A 125 -5.43 19.91 43.89
N ILE A 126 -5.25 20.25 42.60
CA ILE A 126 -4.07 19.86 41.81
C ILE A 126 -2.79 20.36 42.48
N MET A 127 -2.80 21.60 42.94
CA MET A 127 -1.63 22.20 43.59
C MET A 127 -1.32 21.57 44.94
N LYS A 128 -2.34 21.28 45.75
CA LYS A 128 -2.17 20.60 47.03
C LYS A 128 -1.67 19.16 46.87
N VAL A 129 -2.17 18.42 45.88
CA VAL A 129 -1.65 17.09 45.53
C VAL A 129 -0.19 17.16 45.13
N ARG A 130 0.18 18.14 44.29
CA ARG A 130 1.56 18.35 43.86
C ARG A 130 2.46 18.62 45.06
N GLU A 131 2.11 19.55 45.95
CA GLU A 131 2.90 19.89 47.14
C GLU A 131 3.15 18.66 48.03
N ARG A 132 2.10 17.84 48.24
CA ARG A 132 2.21 16.60 49.04
C ARG A 132 2.99 15.49 48.35
N SER A 133 3.05 15.48 47.02
CA SER A 133 3.76 14.46 46.24
C SER A 133 5.26 14.77 46.03
N GLN A 134 5.73 15.97 46.41
CA GLN A 134 7.12 16.36 46.20
C GLN A 134 8.06 15.62 47.14
N GLN A 135 9.05 14.93 46.56
CA GLN A 135 10.17 14.39 47.31
C GLN A 135 11.23 15.47 47.58
N PRO A 136 11.94 15.42 48.73
CA PRO A 136 13.02 16.35 49.02
C PRO A 136 14.15 16.23 47.99
N ILE A 137 14.56 17.36 47.43
CA ILE A 137 15.64 17.45 46.44
C ILE A 137 16.96 17.03 47.10
N THR A 138 17.67 16.10 46.48
CA THR A 138 18.99 15.67 46.94
C THR A 138 20.07 16.67 46.53
N LYS A 139 21.19 16.74 47.27
CA LYS A 139 22.35 17.58 46.90
C LYS A 139 22.88 17.31 45.48
N GLN A 140 22.75 16.07 45.01
CA GLN A 140 23.16 15.70 43.66
C GLN A 140 22.22 16.30 42.61
N GLN A 141 20.91 16.29 42.86
CA GLN A 141 19.92 16.96 42.01
C GLN A 141 20.10 18.48 42.04
N GLU A 142 20.43 19.07 43.20
CA GLU A 142 20.75 20.52 43.30
C GLU A 142 21.98 20.89 42.46
N GLN A 143 23.03 20.06 42.46
CA GLN A 143 24.21 20.27 41.64
C GLN A 143 23.93 20.09 40.15
N LEU A 144 23.11 19.08 39.79
CA LEU A 144 22.69 18.85 38.40
C LEU A 144 21.87 20.03 37.88
N ALA A 145 20.98 20.60 38.70
CA ALA A 145 20.12 21.73 38.35
C ALA A 145 20.87 23.03 38.02
N GLN A 146 22.17 23.13 38.34
CA GLN A 146 23.00 24.30 37.99
C GLN A 146 23.42 24.32 36.52
N ASP A 147 23.26 23.21 35.80
CA ASP A 147 23.71 23.03 34.42
C ASP A 147 22.57 22.47 33.54
N PRO A 148 21.78 23.34 32.88
CA PRO A 148 20.61 22.94 32.09
C PRO A 148 20.90 21.92 31.00
N GLU A 149 22.12 21.93 30.44
CA GLU A 149 22.50 20.96 29.40
C GLU A 149 22.67 19.57 29.99
N LYS A 150 23.34 19.46 31.16
CA LYS A 150 23.46 18.17 31.86
C LYS A 150 22.12 17.64 32.35
N VAL A 151 21.21 18.49 32.80
CA VAL A 151 19.85 18.06 33.16
C VAL A 151 19.17 17.46 31.93
N THR A 152 19.31 18.11 30.77
CA THR A 152 18.72 17.65 29.51
C THR A 152 19.30 16.30 29.09
N GLU A 153 20.62 16.14 29.11
CA GLU A 153 21.29 14.87 28.79
C GLU A 153 20.86 13.73 29.72
N HIS A 154 20.76 14.00 31.03
CA HIS A 154 20.35 12.99 32.01
C HIS A 154 18.90 12.55 31.78
N LEU A 155 18.00 13.51 31.54
CA LEU A 155 16.60 13.21 31.28
C LEU A 155 16.41 12.40 29.99
N ILE A 156 17.15 12.71 28.92
CA ILE A 156 17.13 11.93 27.68
C ILE A 156 17.64 10.50 27.94
N ALA A 157 18.70 10.33 28.73
CA ALA A 157 19.22 9.02 29.07
C ALA A 157 18.20 8.18 29.86
N ASP A 158 17.48 8.79 30.80
CA ASP A 158 16.42 8.13 31.56
C ASP A 158 15.25 7.72 30.65
N LEU A 159 14.77 8.63 29.79
CA LEU A 159 13.70 8.33 28.82
C LEU A 159 14.09 7.14 27.92
N ASN A 160 15.30 7.12 27.40
CA ASN A 160 15.81 6.01 26.59
C ASN A 160 15.86 4.70 27.37
N LYS A 161 16.20 4.73 28.66
CA LYS A 161 16.20 3.55 29.54
C LYS A 161 14.79 2.96 29.72
N PHE A 162 13.76 3.81 29.70
CA PHE A 162 12.35 3.40 29.74
C PHE A 162 11.76 3.09 28.36
N GLY A 163 12.56 3.07 27.29
CA GLY A 163 12.09 2.79 25.94
C GLY A 163 11.25 3.91 25.31
N VAL A 164 11.42 5.15 25.78
CA VAL A 164 10.70 6.31 25.24
C VAL A 164 11.50 6.91 24.08
N ASP A 165 11.24 6.40 22.88
CA ASP A 165 11.94 6.75 21.64
C ASP A 165 11.01 7.33 20.54
N THR A 166 9.72 7.44 20.81
CA THR A 166 8.72 8.06 19.92
C THR A 166 7.92 9.14 20.63
N GLY A 167 7.32 10.05 19.86
CA GLY A 167 6.51 11.13 20.44
C GLY A 167 5.24 10.62 21.10
N LEU A 168 4.66 9.52 20.59
CA LEU A 168 3.53 8.85 21.22
C LEU A 168 3.93 8.22 22.56
N ALA A 169 5.04 7.47 22.59
CA ALA A 169 5.57 6.89 23.83
C ALA A 169 5.87 7.97 24.87
N PHE A 170 6.42 9.11 24.45
CA PHE A 170 6.64 10.24 25.35
C PHE A 170 5.32 10.79 25.91
N CYS A 171 4.32 11.02 25.07
CA CYS A 171 3.00 11.48 25.52
C CYS A 171 2.32 10.48 26.46
N GLN A 172 2.46 9.18 26.23
CA GLN A 172 1.96 8.15 27.13
C GLN A 172 2.72 8.15 28.46
N PHE A 173 4.04 8.35 28.41
CA PHE A 173 4.90 8.35 29.59
C PHE A 173 4.70 9.58 30.49
N VAL A 174 4.55 10.79 29.93
CA VAL A 174 4.45 12.03 30.71
C VAL A 174 3.06 12.68 30.72
N GLY A 175 2.16 12.29 29.82
CA GLY A 175 0.97 13.08 29.48
C GLY A 175 0.03 13.37 30.63
N GLY A 176 -0.21 12.40 31.53
CA GLY A 176 -1.01 12.59 32.74
C GLY A 176 -0.29 13.43 33.80
N GLU A 177 1.03 13.27 33.90
CA GLU A 177 1.86 13.93 34.91
C GLU A 177 1.98 15.44 34.69
N LEU A 178 1.97 15.89 33.43
CA LEU A 178 2.05 17.32 33.07
C LEU A 178 0.94 18.18 33.70
N ILE A 179 -0.19 17.57 34.08
CA ILE A 179 -1.30 18.25 34.77
C ILE A 179 -0.87 18.81 36.12
N PHE A 180 0.14 18.25 36.77
CA PHE A 180 0.58 18.70 38.10
C PHE A 180 1.69 19.76 38.04
N PHE A 181 2.21 20.07 36.86
CA PHE A 181 3.23 21.09 36.67
C PHE A 181 2.60 22.46 36.42
N THR A 182 3.35 23.51 36.74
CA THR A 182 3.02 24.87 36.30
C THR A 182 3.28 25.02 34.81
N GLU A 183 2.64 25.99 34.18
CA GLU A 183 2.84 26.29 32.76
C GLU A 183 4.32 26.51 32.40
N GLN A 184 5.06 27.25 33.24
CA GLN A 184 6.49 27.49 33.03
C GLN A 184 7.33 26.22 33.08
N GLU A 185 6.98 25.27 33.95
CA GLU A 185 7.70 24.00 34.08
C GLU A 185 7.39 23.06 32.92
N VAL A 186 6.13 23.01 32.49
CA VAL A 186 5.74 22.26 31.28
C VAL A 186 6.49 22.82 30.07
N GLN A 187 6.47 24.14 29.87
CA GLN A 187 7.18 24.78 28.78
C GLN A 187 8.69 24.51 28.86
N GLY A 188 9.30 24.57 30.04
CA GLY A 188 10.72 24.27 30.26
C GLY A 188 11.09 22.83 29.89
N LEU A 189 10.32 21.85 30.38
CA LEU A 189 10.51 20.43 30.07
C LEU A 189 10.40 20.17 28.57
N LEU A 190 9.32 20.68 27.94
CA LEU A 190 9.09 20.51 26.50
C LEU A 190 10.18 21.18 25.67
N THR A 191 10.69 22.33 26.11
CA THR A 191 11.83 23.00 25.46
C THR A 191 13.10 22.15 25.53
N MET A 192 13.39 21.53 26.68
CA MET A 192 14.55 20.62 26.81
C MET A 192 14.41 19.41 25.89
N MET A 193 13.21 18.83 25.81
CA MET A 193 12.93 17.66 24.97
C MET A 193 12.85 17.99 23.48
N SER A 194 12.65 19.25 23.10
CA SER A 194 12.63 19.70 21.70
C SER A 194 13.89 19.34 20.89
N ARG A 195 15.00 19.00 21.56
CA ARG A 195 16.23 18.54 20.91
C ARG A 195 16.08 17.14 20.30
N GLN A 196 15.16 16.31 20.77
CA GLN A 196 14.97 14.93 20.31
C GLN A 196 14.32 14.84 18.92
N PRO A 197 14.64 13.83 18.08
CA PRO A 197 14.06 13.68 16.74
C PRO A 197 12.53 13.53 16.73
N TRP A 198 11.98 12.83 17.72
CA TRP A 198 10.56 12.56 17.87
C TRP A 198 9.77 13.69 18.54
N SER A 199 10.44 14.76 18.98
CA SER A 199 9.80 15.81 19.79
C SER A 199 8.74 16.61 19.06
N ILE A 200 8.81 16.74 17.73
CA ILE A 200 7.76 17.41 16.95
C ILE A 200 6.45 16.63 17.08
N ASP A 201 6.49 15.29 16.98
CA ASP A 201 5.31 14.45 17.19
C ASP A 201 4.73 14.64 18.58
N ALA A 202 5.57 14.59 19.62
CA ALA A 202 5.14 14.80 20.99
C ALA A 202 4.48 16.17 21.19
N LEU A 203 5.12 17.24 20.71
CA LEU A 203 4.62 18.60 20.85
C LEU A 203 3.30 18.79 20.09
N LEU A 204 3.16 18.19 18.92
CA LEU A 204 1.91 18.19 18.16
C LEU A 204 0.82 17.44 18.92
N LEU A 205 1.12 16.26 19.45
CA LEU A 205 0.19 15.47 20.27
C LEU A 205 -0.29 16.27 21.49
N LEU A 206 0.64 16.85 22.23
CA LEU A 206 0.38 17.63 23.44
C LEU A 206 -0.31 18.97 23.17
N SER A 207 -0.16 19.58 21.99
CA SER A 207 -0.91 20.80 21.66
C SER A 207 -2.43 20.57 21.54
N LEU A 208 -2.88 19.31 21.50
CA LEU A 208 -4.31 18.94 21.58
C LEU A 208 -4.70 18.38 22.94
N ASN A 209 -3.83 18.49 23.95
CA ASN A 209 -4.14 18.02 25.28
C ASN A 209 -5.41 18.74 25.80
N PRO A 210 -6.35 18.04 26.46
CA PRO A 210 -7.54 18.67 27.02
C PRO A 210 -7.22 19.72 28.08
N GLU A 211 -6.03 19.67 28.69
CA GLU A 211 -5.57 20.65 29.66
C GLU A 211 -4.94 21.88 28.98
N PRO A 212 -5.53 23.09 29.13
CA PRO A 212 -5.10 24.29 28.39
C PRO A 212 -3.62 24.63 28.58
N LYS A 213 -3.12 24.61 29.83
CA LYS A 213 -1.70 24.92 30.10
C LYS A 213 -0.72 23.98 29.39
N VAL A 214 -1.09 22.71 29.19
CA VAL A 214 -0.26 21.74 28.47
C VAL A 214 -0.32 22.02 26.98
N ALA A 215 -1.53 22.24 26.45
CA ALA A 215 -1.74 22.57 25.05
C ALA A 215 -1.03 23.86 24.64
N ASP A 216 -1.18 24.91 25.44
CA ASP A 216 -0.60 26.24 25.22
C ASP A 216 0.93 26.21 25.35
N SER A 217 1.47 25.49 26.35
CA SER A 217 2.92 25.30 26.50
C SER A 217 3.52 24.54 25.32
N ALA A 218 2.89 23.43 24.92
CA ALA A 218 3.34 22.64 23.78
C ALA A 218 3.31 23.48 22.50
N ALA A 219 2.24 24.23 22.25
CA ALA A 219 2.13 25.15 21.13
C ALA A 219 3.19 26.26 21.18
N SER A 220 3.45 26.82 22.35
CA SER A 220 4.51 27.83 22.54
C SER A 220 5.88 27.29 22.16
N VAL A 221 6.26 26.09 22.66
CA VAL A 221 7.54 25.45 22.32
C VAL A 221 7.61 25.13 20.82
N LEU A 222 6.54 24.58 20.25
CA LEU A 222 6.46 24.31 18.83
C LEU A 222 6.68 25.56 17.97
N SER A 223 6.10 26.69 18.39
CA SER A 223 6.28 28.01 17.73
C SER A 223 7.74 28.49 17.74
N SER A 224 8.51 28.06 18.74
CA SER A 224 9.90 28.47 18.95
C SER A 224 10.92 27.62 18.20
N LEU A 225 10.50 26.50 17.58
CA LEU A 225 11.40 25.60 16.88
C LEU A 225 12.01 26.25 15.61
N PRO A 226 13.32 26.06 15.35
CA PRO A 226 13.96 26.57 14.15
C PRO A 226 13.39 26.01 12.84
N ALA A 227 13.46 26.79 11.75
CA ALA A 227 13.02 26.39 10.41
C ALA A 227 13.61 25.03 9.93
N LYS A 228 14.87 24.79 10.24
CA LYS A 228 15.54 23.54 9.84
C LYS A 228 14.91 22.28 10.45
N ARG A 229 14.23 22.39 11.59
CA ARG A 229 13.66 21.24 12.32
C ARG A 229 12.52 20.54 11.58
N TRP A 230 11.87 21.22 10.65
CA TRP A 230 10.74 20.64 9.93
C TRP A 230 11.01 20.41 8.44
N GLU A 231 12.23 20.69 7.99
CA GLU A 231 12.72 20.22 6.69
C GLU A 231 13.03 18.71 6.71
N SER A 232 13.20 18.12 7.90
CA SER A 232 13.59 16.72 8.10
C SER A 232 12.44 15.85 8.65
N LEU A 233 11.18 16.18 8.36
CA LEU A 233 10.06 15.42 8.87
C LEU A 233 9.97 14.05 8.20
N GLY A 234 9.77 13.01 9.02
CA GLY A 234 9.43 11.67 8.53
C GLY A 234 7.98 11.60 8.04
N GLN A 235 7.64 10.57 7.27
CA GLN A 235 6.30 10.38 6.71
C GLN A 235 5.21 10.31 7.79
N ARG A 236 5.51 9.68 8.94
CA ARG A 236 4.62 9.63 10.11
C ARG A 236 4.32 11.03 10.67
N GLN A 237 5.32 11.91 10.69
CA GLN A 237 5.17 13.29 11.11
C GLN A 237 4.27 14.05 10.13
N TYR A 238 4.49 13.86 8.83
CA TYR A 238 3.62 14.42 7.79
C TYR A 238 2.18 13.94 7.91
N LEU A 239 1.95 12.64 8.01
CA LEU A 239 0.61 12.07 8.15
C LEU A 239 -0.10 12.61 9.41
N THR A 240 0.60 12.68 10.55
CA THR A 240 0.06 13.25 11.79
C THR A 240 -0.29 14.73 11.62
N LEU A 241 0.56 15.49 10.92
CA LEU A 241 0.28 16.88 10.57
C LEU A 241 -0.95 17.01 9.67
N ILE A 242 -1.12 16.14 8.69
CA ILE A 242 -2.24 16.16 7.74
C ILE A 242 -3.54 15.76 8.42
N GLN A 243 -3.54 14.72 9.25
CA GLN A 243 -4.72 14.34 10.05
C GLN A 243 -5.18 15.45 10.99
N ARG A 244 -4.25 16.28 11.47
CA ARG A 244 -4.55 17.37 12.40
C ARG A 244 -4.82 18.71 11.70
N PHE A 245 -4.19 18.98 10.57
CA PHE A 245 -4.17 20.29 9.90
C PHE A 245 -4.62 20.23 8.43
N GLY A 246 -5.13 19.08 7.98
CA GLY A 246 -6.00 18.84 6.83
C GLY A 246 -5.39 18.98 5.44
N HIS A 247 -4.25 19.65 5.33
CA HIS A 247 -3.37 19.72 4.17
C HIS A 247 -3.91 20.46 2.94
N ASP A 248 -3.35 21.65 2.74
CA ASP A 248 -2.95 22.13 1.43
C ASP A 248 -1.41 22.14 1.54
N SER A 249 -0.74 21.18 0.89
CA SER A 249 0.68 20.77 1.00
C SER A 249 1.52 21.24 2.18
N VAL A 250 1.13 20.88 3.41
CA VAL A 250 1.96 21.11 4.62
C VAL A 250 2.38 22.59 4.76
N LYS A 251 1.54 23.47 4.18
CA LYS A 251 1.96 24.72 3.55
C LYS A 251 2.48 25.72 4.56
N ASN A 252 3.76 25.99 4.38
CA ASN A 252 4.54 27.11 4.90
C ASN A 252 4.70 27.13 6.42
N HIS A 253 4.45 25.98 7.05
CA HIS A 253 5.15 25.67 8.28
C HIS A 253 6.49 25.10 7.87
N LEU A 254 7.47 25.99 7.79
CA LEU A 254 7.72 26.90 8.91
C LEU A 254 7.90 28.37 8.59
N PRO A 255 7.56 29.24 9.56
CA PRO A 255 6.39 29.28 10.43
C PRO A 255 5.40 30.35 9.97
N ALA A 256 4.11 30.08 10.22
CA ALA A 256 2.97 31.01 10.23
C ALA A 256 1.78 30.37 10.98
N TRP A 257 2.07 29.53 11.98
CA TRP A 257 1.11 28.58 12.56
C TRP A 257 0.21 29.21 13.66
N GLN A 258 0.52 30.46 14.05
CA GLN A 258 -0.09 31.20 15.17
C GLN A 258 -1.43 31.89 14.84
N LYS A 259 -1.93 31.82 13.60
CA LYS A 259 -3.22 32.47 13.20
C LYS A 259 -4.25 31.57 12.51
N SER A 260 -3.85 30.43 11.91
CA SER A 260 -4.75 29.56 11.13
C SER A 260 -5.22 28.30 11.85
N ALA A 261 -4.51 27.85 12.90
CA ALA A 261 -4.95 26.76 13.76
C ALA A 261 -6.32 27.01 14.41
N MET A 262 -6.80 28.26 14.43
CA MET A 262 -7.89 28.73 15.31
C MET A 262 -9.23 29.09 14.66
N GLN A 263 -9.48 28.91 13.35
CA GLN A 263 -10.81 29.26 12.81
C GLN A 263 -11.75 28.10 12.49
N TYR A 264 -11.32 26.96 11.95
CA TYR A 264 -12.26 25.87 11.65
C TYR A 264 -11.66 24.47 11.73
N SER A 265 -10.88 24.19 12.77
CA SER A 265 -10.80 22.82 13.30
C SER A 265 -12.18 22.45 13.89
N LYS A 266 -13.22 22.36 13.06
CA LYS A 266 -14.26 21.38 13.31
C LYS A 266 -13.50 20.07 13.32
N GLN A 267 -13.59 19.31 14.41
CA GLN A 267 -13.14 17.92 14.41
C GLN A 267 -13.59 17.33 13.07
N ALA A 268 -12.64 16.97 12.21
CA ALA A 268 -12.99 16.17 11.05
C ALA A 268 -13.56 14.90 11.68
N GLU A 269 -14.89 14.77 11.66
CA GLU A 269 -15.51 13.52 12.01
C GLU A 269 -14.83 12.48 11.11
N GLN A 270 -14.36 11.39 11.70
CA GLN A 270 -13.61 10.40 10.95
C GLN A 270 -14.50 9.88 9.82
N HIS A 271 -13.98 9.87 8.60
CA HIS A 271 -14.76 9.39 7.47
C HIS A 271 -15.05 7.91 7.67
N GLN A 272 -16.27 7.50 7.32
CA GLN A 272 -16.67 6.12 7.44
C GLN A 272 -16.34 5.39 6.14
N VAL A 273 -15.43 4.44 6.19
CA VAL A 273 -15.27 3.46 5.11
C VAL A 273 -16.48 2.51 5.19
N THR A 274 -17.33 2.52 4.17
CA THR A 274 -18.58 1.74 4.16
C THR A 274 -18.46 0.46 3.35
N GLU A 275 -17.70 0.51 2.27
CA GLU A 275 -17.39 -0.64 1.42
C GLU A 275 -15.88 -0.73 1.22
N LEU A 276 -15.37 -1.96 1.16
CA LEU A 276 -13.96 -2.25 0.93
C LEU A 276 -13.84 -3.57 0.18
N TYR A 277 -13.05 -3.56 -0.87
CA TYR A 277 -12.71 -4.71 -1.69
C TYR A 277 -11.19 -4.85 -1.69
N LEU A 278 -10.71 -6.07 -1.52
CA LEU A 278 -9.30 -6.41 -1.47
C LEU A 278 -9.03 -7.59 -2.40
N SER A 279 -7.97 -7.54 -3.19
CA SER A 279 -7.45 -8.76 -3.80
C SER A 279 -6.72 -9.59 -2.74
N TYR A 280 -6.55 -10.88 -3.00
CA TYR A 280 -5.53 -11.63 -2.28
C TYR A 280 -4.12 -11.21 -2.75
N PRO A 281 -3.08 -11.42 -1.93
CA PRO A 281 -1.70 -11.16 -2.32
C PRO A 281 -1.36 -11.93 -3.60
N ASP A 282 -0.84 -11.26 -4.61
CA ASP A 282 -0.43 -11.91 -5.85
C ASP A 282 0.99 -12.53 -5.76
N GLY A 283 1.51 -13.07 -6.87
CA GLY A 283 2.90 -13.58 -6.92
C GLY A 283 3.98 -12.53 -6.71
N ASN A 284 3.66 -11.24 -6.90
CA ASN A 284 4.52 -10.11 -6.53
C ASN A 284 4.33 -9.67 -5.08
N HIS A 285 3.46 -10.37 -4.35
CA HIS A 285 3.06 -10.07 -2.98
C HIS A 285 2.38 -8.70 -2.89
N ALA A 286 1.67 -8.31 -3.94
CA ALA A 286 0.90 -7.08 -4.03
C ALA A 286 -0.57 -7.35 -3.70
N ILE A 287 -1.18 -6.40 -3.00
CA ILE A 287 -2.59 -6.38 -2.62
C ILE A 287 -3.19 -5.10 -3.15
N LEU A 288 -4.18 -5.26 -4.02
CA LEU A 288 -5.05 -4.18 -4.42
C LEU A 288 -6.10 -3.97 -3.34
N PHE A 289 -6.36 -2.72 -2.99
CA PHE A 289 -7.54 -2.36 -2.19
C PHE A 289 -8.29 -1.22 -2.85
N ASN A 290 -9.62 -1.29 -2.79
CA ASN A 290 -10.52 -0.25 -3.27
C ASN A 290 -11.68 -0.11 -2.29
N GLY A 291 -11.92 1.11 -1.83
CA GLY A 291 -12.88 1.41 -0.80
C GLY A 291 -13.75 2.61 -1.14
N LEU A 292 -14.90 2.65 -0.49
CA LEU A 292 -15.83 3.76 -0.53
C LEU A 292 -15.81 4.47 0.83
N LEU A 293 -15.53 5.76 0.79
CA LEU A 293 -15.36 6.61 1.96
C LEU A 293 -16.48 7.66 1.96
N ILE A 294 -17.28 7.70 3.03
CA ILE A 294 -18.37 8.66 3.17
C ILE A 294 -17.92 9.85 4.00
N ASP A 295 -18.04 11.04 3.40
CA ASP A 295 -17.86 12.31 4.09
C ASP A 295 -18.96 12.49 5.15
N PRO A 296 -18.60 12.60 6.44
CA PRO A 296 -19.59 12.71 7.50
C PRO A 296 -20.35 14.03 7.47
N THR A 297 -19.77 15.08 6.88
CA THR A 297 -20.37 16.42 6.74
C THR A 297 -21.26 16.51 5.51
N THR A 298 -20.73 16.17 4.33
CA THR A 298 -21.47 16.33 3.07
C THR A 298 -22.33 15.12 2.72
N LYS A 299 -22.07 13.96 3.33
CA LYS A 299 -22.63 12.65 2.99
C LYS A 299 -22.30 12.17 1.58
N ASN A 300 -21.37 12.84 0.89
CA ASN A 300 -20.85 12.40 -0.39
C ASN A 300 -19.98 11.15 -0.21
N ALA A 301 -19.99 10.28 -1.21
CA ALA A 301 -19.16 9.09 -1.25
C ALA A 301 -17.98 9.30 -2.21
N HIS A 302 -16.79 8.99 -1.74
CA HIS A 302 -15.53 9.14 -2.46
C HIS A 302 -14.86 7.79 -2.61
N VAL A 303 -14.25 7.54 -3.76
CA VAL A 303 -13.53 6.30 -4.01
C VAL A 303 -12.07 6.51 -3.64
N PHE A 304 -11.51 5.56 -2.90
CA PHE A 304 -10.09 5.55 -2.60
C PHE A 304 -9.55 4.15 -2.77
N GLY A 305 -8.27 4.03 -3.08
CA GLY A 305 -7.67 2.73 -3.24
C GLY A 305 -6.19 2.84 -3.50
N GLY A 306 -5.61 1.71 -3.85
CA GLY A 306 -4.19 1.62 -4.13
C GLY A 306 -3.68 0.20 -4.12
N VAL A 307 -2.37 0.07 -4.24
CA VAL A 307 -1.66 -1.19 -4.21
C VAL A 307 -0.65 -1.16 -3.07
N PHE A 308 -0.78 -2.11 -2.17
CA PHE A 308 0.19 -2.39 -1.10
C PHE A 308 1.07 -3.57 -1.51
N ARG A 309 2.39 -3.46 -1.38
CA ARG A 309 3.32 -4.56 -1.62
C ARG A 309 4.04 -4.97 -0.34
N LEU A 310 3.98 -6.27 -0.01
CA LEU A 310 4.66 -6.81 1.16
C LEU A 310 6.17 -6.59 1.04
N GLY A 311 6.77 -6.02 2.08
CA GLY A 311 8.18 -5.65 2.13
C GLY A 311 8.54 -4.36 1.41
N PHE A 312 7.56 -3.59 0.91
CA PHE A 312 7.81 -2.32 0.21
C PHE A 312 6.93 -1.16 0.68
N GLY A 313 5.73 -1.46 1.20
CA GLY A 313 4.74 -0.47 1.59
C GLY A 313 3.72 -0.19 0.49
N LEU A 314 3.05 0.95 0.60
CA LEU A 314 2.10 1.44 -0.39
C LEU A 314 2.89 1.90 -1.63
N VAL A 315 2.69 1.20 -2.74
CA VAL A 315 3.40 1.44 -4.02
C VAL A 315 2.58 2.24 -5.02
N ASP A 316 1.26 2.24 -4.86
CA ASP A 316 0.35 3.07 -5.65
C ASP A 316 -0.86 3.44 -4.79
N SER A 317 -1.45 4.60 -5.06
CA SER A 317 -2.66 5.05 -4.38
C SER A 317 -3.43 6.06 -5.22
N TYR A 318 -4.75 6.10 -5.01
CA TYR A 318 -5.61 7.09 -5.63
C TYR A 318 -6.75 7.48 -4.69
N PHE A 319 -7.23 8.71 -4.88
CA PHE A 319 -8.39 9.25 -4.18
C PHE A 319 -9.19 10.12 -5.14
N ASP A 320 -10.42 9.71 -5.47
CA ASP A 320 -11.32 10.50 -6.31
C ASP A 320 -12.07 11.53 -5.47
N THR A 321 -11.63 12.78 -5.60
CA THR A 321 -12.27 13.94 -4.98
C THR A 321 -13.68 14.21 -5.51
N ASN A 322 -14.07 13.66 -6.66
CA ASN A 322 -15.43 13.77 -7.17
C ASN A 322 -16.36 12.78 -6.44
N PRO A 323 -17.54 13.23 -5.99
CA PRO A 323 -18.54 12.33 -5.44
C PRO A 323 -18.96 11.27 -6.47
N VAL A 324 -18.99 10.01 -6.06
CA VAL A 324 -19.41 8.88 -6.90
C VAL A 324 -20.74 8.33 -6.40
N ASP A 325 -21.65 8.04 -7.32
CA ASP A 325 -22.88 7.30 -6.98
C ASP A 325 -22.53 5.83 -6.70
N THR A 326 -23.11 5.26 -5.65
CA THR A 326 -22.95 3.85 -5.25
C THR A 326 -23.25 2.88 -6.39
N VAL A 327 -24.15 3.23 -7.33
CA VAL A 327 -24.41 2.40 -8.52
C VAL A 327 -23.20 2.34 -9.45
N GLN A 328 -22.55 3.49 -9.69
CA GLN A 328 -21.34 3.57 -10.51
C GLN A 328 -20.18 2.85 -9.83
N TYR A 329 -20.02 3.02 -8.53
CA TYR A 329 -19.01 2.30 -7.75
C TYR A 329 -19.18 0.78 -7.84
N LYS A 330 -20.41 0.27 -7.68
CA LYS A 330 -20.70 -1.17 -7.82
C LYS A 330 -20.37 -1.72 -9.21
N LYS A 331 -20.55 -0.92 -10.25
CA LYS A 331 -20.18 -1.29 -11.61
C LYS A 331 -18.65 -1.39 -11.74
N MET A 332 -17.93 -0.39 -11.23
CA MET A 332 -16.46 -0.39 -11.21
C MET A 332 -15.91 -1.61 -10.45
N THR A 333 -16.47 -1.93 -9.28
CA THR A 333 -16.01 -3.09 -8.49
C THR A 333 -16.34 -4.43 -9.16
N ALA A 334 -17.46 -4.53 -9.89
CA ALA A 334 -17.79 -5.74 -10.65
C ALA A 334 -16.82 -5.96 -11.82
N GLU A 335 -16.37 -4.90 -12.47
CA GLU A 335 -15.33 -4.96 -13.50
C GLU A 335 -13.97 -5.36 -12.89
N MET A 336 -13.62 -4.85 -11.71
CA MET A 336 -12.41 -5.26 -10.98
C MET A 336 -12.42 -6.73 -10.56
N ASP A 337 -13.56 -7.25 -10.11
CA ASP A 337 -13.73 -8.65 -9.71
C ASP A 337 -13.44 -9.60 -10.88
N THR A 338 -13.90 -9.25 -12.08
CA THR A 338 -13.60 -10.03 -13.29
C THR A 338 -12.14 -9.99 -13.73
N ALA A 339 -11.36 -9.01 -13.26
CA ALA A 339 -9.98 -8.80 -13.67
C ALA A 339 -8.94 -9.29 -12.65
N VAL A 340 -9.21 -9.14 -11.34
CA VAL A 340 -8.20 -9.34 -10.27
C VAL A 340 -8.73 -10.14 -9.06
N ASP A 341 -9.91 -10.76 -9.16
CA ASP A 341 -10.55 -11.59 -8.11
C ASP A 341 -10.57 -10.90 -6.73
N VAL A 342 -11.47 -9.92 -6.57
CA VAL A 342 -11.52 -9.08 -5.36
C VAL A 342 -12.59 -9.54 -4.37
N VAL A 343 -12.22 -9.58 -3.09
CA VAL A 343 -13.08 -10.01 -2.01
C VAL A 343 -13.62 -8.81 -1.24
N GLN A 344 -14.94 -8.73 -1.10
CA GLN A 344 -15.56 -7.71 -0.24
C GLN A 344 -15.26 -8.02 1.24
N CYS A 345 -14.68 -7.05 1.94
CA CYS A 345 -14.25 -7.21 3.32
C CYS A 345 -14.91 -6.19 4.26
N HIS A 346 -14.87 -6.50 5.55
CA HIS A 346 -15.18 -5.53 6.59
C HIS A 346 -14.03 -4.49 6.70
N PRO A 347 -14.32 -3.17 6.69
CA PRO A 347 -13.31 -2.11 6.66
C PRO A 347 -12.24 -2.17 7.76
N ASN A 348 -12.60 -2.68 8.95
CA ASN A 348 -11.67 -2.89 10.06
C ASN A 348 -10.40 -3.67 9.69
N ILE A 349 -10.38 -4.43 8.59
CA ILE A 349 -9.15 -5.07 8.13
C ILE A 349 -8.03 -4.06 7.83
N LEU A 350 -8.36 -2.85 7.36
CA LEU A 350 -7.37 -1.80 7.05
C LEU A 350 -6.53 -1.40 8.26
N ARG A 351 -7.08 -1.52 9.48
CA ARG A 351 -6.34 -1.22 10.72
C ARG A 351 -5.12 -2.11 10.95
N HIS A 352 -5.03 -3.21 10.22
CA HIS A 352 -3.92 -4.15 10.27
C HIS A 352 -3.04 -4.00 9.03
N ILE A 353 -3.66 -3.92 7.84
CA ILE A 353 -2.94 -3.87 6.57
C ILE A 353 -2.16 -2.56 6.43
N LEU A 354 -2.81 -1.41 6.64
CA LEU A 354 -2.18 -0.10 6.44
C LEU A 354 -1.11 0.18 7.50
N CYS A 355 -1.33 -0.21 8.75
CA CYS A 355 -0.32 -0.10 9.81
C CYS A 355 0.97 -0.84 9.44
N TRP A 356 0.84 -2.03 8.86
CA TRP A 356 1.99 -2.80 8.39
C TRP A 356 2.59 -2.20 7.12
N ALA A 357 1.76 -1.77 6.17
CA ALA A 357 2.23 -1.10 4.96
C ALA A 357 3.09 0.12 5.24
N LEU A 358 2.68 0.92 6.23
CA LEU A 358 3.40 2.12 6.63
C LEU A 358 4.66 1.82 7.45
N ASP A 359 4.73 0.67 8.12
CA ASP A 359 5.94 0.22 8.81
C ASP A 359 7.03 -0.22 7.81
N GLU A 360 6.61 -0.83 6.70
CA GLU A 360 7.49 -1.26 5.62
C GLU A 360 7.66 -0.22 4.51
N GLN A 361 7.21 1.02 4.70
CA GLN A 361 7.22 2.03 3.65
C GLN A 361 8.64 2.45 3.27
N HIS A 362 9.09 2.04 2.08
CA HIS A 362 10.44 2.36 1.59
C HIS A 362 10.54 3.74 0.93
N GLU A 363 9.50 4.15 0.21
CA GLU A 363 9.48 5.41 -0.55
C GLU A 363 8.68 6.49 0.14
N VAL A 364 9.05 7.75 -0.08
CA VAL A 364 8.31 8.90 0.42
C VAL A 364 6.95 8.95 -0.25
N LEU A 365 5.90 8.80 0.55
CA LEU A 365 4.52 8.95 0.11
C LEU A 365 4.31 10.37 -0.41
N ASP A 366 3.67 10.47 -1.57
CA ASP A 366 3.32 11.75 -2.15
C ASP A 366 2.21 12.44 -1.31
N PRO A 367 2.03 13.76 -1.49
CA PRO A 367 1.08 14.53 -0.69
C PRO A 367 -0.38 14.10 -0.87
N ASP A 368 -0.77 13.57 -2.02
CA ASP A 368 -2.15 13.14 -2.28
C ASP A 368 -2.44 11.80 -1.59
N THR A 369 -1.48 10.87 -1.63
CA THR A 369 -1.53 9.63 -0.86
C THR A 369 -1.61 9.89 0.64
N LEU A 370 -0.78 10.82 1.16
CA LEU A 370 -0.83 11.20 2.57
C LEU A 370 -2.16 11.87 2.94
N HIS A 371 -2.73 12.68 2.05
CA HIS A 371 -4.05 13.26 2.27
C HIS A 371 -5.13 12.18 2.36
N MET A 372 -5.14 11.23 1.43
CA MET A 372 -6.05 10.09 1.46
C MET A 372 -5.96 9.31 2.79
N LEU A 373 -4.75 8.95 3.21
CA LEU A 373 -4.53 8.24 4.48
C LEU A 373 -4.98 9.05 5.69
N ALA A 374 -4.88 10.38 5.64
CA ALA A 374 -5.33 11.24 6.73
C ALA A 374 -6.85 11.34 6.87
N LEU A 375 -7.63 10.95 5.85
CA LEU A 375 -9.09 10.86 5.95
C LEU A 375 -9.54 9.63 6.74
N LEU A 376 -8.65 8.67 6.97
CA LEU A 376 -8.89 7.44 7.72
C LEU A 376 -8.68 7.63 9.24
N PRO A 377 -9.26 6.75 10.10
CA PRO A 377 -8.98 6.78 11.54
C PRO A 377 -7.49 6.68 11.85
N SER A 378 -6.98 7.49 12.79
CA SER A 378 -5.54 7.56 13.09
C SER A 378 -4.95 6.19 13.46
N GLN A 379 -5.69 5.37 14.22
CA GLN A 379 -5.23 4.04 14.62
C GLN A 379 -5.02 3.08 13.44
N TRP A 380 -5.59 3.40 12.26
CA TRP A 380 -5.46 2.56 11.07
C TRP A 380 -4.21 2.90 10.25
N THR A 381 -3.53 3.97 10.60
CA THR A 381 -2.39 4.49 9.83
C THR A 381 -1.15 4.71 10.72
N GLU A 382 -1.20 4.22 11.96
CA GLU A 382 -0.05 4.18 12.84
C GLU A 382 0.84 3.00 12.43
N PRO A 383 2.10 3.23 12.00
CA PRO A 383 3.00 2.15 11.63
C PRO A 383 3.16 1.15 12.77
N GLN A 384 3.04 -0.14 12.46
CA GLN A 384 3.24 -1.24 13.40
C GLN A 384 3.94 -2.40 12.69
N PRO A 385 4.93 -3.04 13.34
CA PRO A 385 5.61 -4.19 12.74
C PRO A 385 4.66 -5.36 12.56
N PHE A 386 4.91 -6.12 11.49
CA PHE A 386 4.21 -7.37 11.25
C PHE A 386 4.39 -8.33 12.43
N SER A 387 3.28 -8.82 12.97
CA SER A 387 3.27 -9.84 14.03
C SER A 387 2.23 -10.89 13.72
N LEU A 388 2.70 -12.08 13.34
CA LEU A 388 1.83 -13.22 13.06
C LEU A 388 0.99 -13.59 14.29
N ASP A 389 1.57 -13.58 15.48
CA ASP A 389 0.88 -13.93 16.73
C ASP A 389 -0.23 -12.94 17.09
N LYS A 390 0.00 -11.64 16.89
CA LYS A 390 -1.03 -10.61 17.09
C LYS A 390 -2.19 -10.78 16.10
N LEU A 391 -1.90 -11.06 14.83
CA LEU A 391 -2.93 -11.31 13.81
C LEU A 391 -3.69 -12.61 14.09
N ALA A 392 -2.99 -13.67 14.48
CA ALA A 392 -3.57 -14.93 14.87
C ALA A 392 -4.53 -14.77 16.05
N SER A 393 -4.09 -14.09 17.11
CA SER A 393 -4.92 -13.77 18.27
C SER A 393 -6.15 -12.93 17.90
N THR A 394 -5.99 -11.94 17.00
CA THR A 394 -7.10 -11.13 16.50
C THR A 394 -8.18 -11.98 15.81
N CYS A 395 -7.78 -13.10 15.20
CA CYS A 395 -8.66 -14.02 14.49
C CYS A 395 -9.07 -15.25 15.31
N ASP A 396 -8.85 -15.24 16.63
CA ASP A 396 -9.09 -16.37 17.55
C ASP A 396 -8.34 -17.66 17.13
N PHE A 397 -7.18 -17.52 16.49
CA PHE A 397 -6.33 -18.65 16.11
C PHE A 397 -5.27 -18.93 17.19
N PRO A 398 -5.15 -20.16 17.70
CA PRO A 398 -4.33 -20.48 18.88
C PRO A 398 -2.81 -20.50 18.65
N GLY A 399 -2.31 -20.16 17.45
CA GLY A 399 -0.93 -19.76 17.11
C GLY A 399 0.24 -20.67 17.46
N GLU A 400 0.45 -20.96 18.74
CA GLU A 400 1.70 -21.46 19.31
C GLU A 400 1.71 -22.98 19.56
N HIS A 401 0.61 -23.69 19.27
CA HIS A 401 0.51 -25.12 19.60
C HIS A 401 1.23 -26.01 18.56
N PRO A 402 1.94 -27.09 18.96
CA PRO A 402 2.50 -28.09 18.02
C PRO A 402 1.47 -28.65 17.01
N ASP A 403 0.20 -28.65 17.39
CA ASP A 403 -0.91 -29.03 16.50
C ASP A 403 -1.18 -28.03 15.38
N ALA A 404 -0.84 -26.75 15.55
CA ALA A 404 -0.93 -25.74 14.49
C ALA A 404 0.03 -26.09 13.33
N ILE A 405 1.27 -26.46 13.63
CA ILE A 405 2.26 -26.90 12.62
C ILE A 405 1.75 -28.16 11.89
N ALA A 406 1.28 -29.16 12.64
CA ALA A 406 0.75 -30.40 12.06
C ALA A 406 -0.52 -30.16 11.23
N ARG A 407 -1.36 -29.19 11.63
CA ARG A 407 -2.51 -28.74 10.83
C ARG A 407 -2.07 -28.03 9.57
N GLY A 408 -1.07 -27.14 9.63
CA GLY A 408 -0.58 -26.39 8.47
C GLY A 408 -0.17 -27.26 7.30
N HIS A 409 0.59 -28.34 7.56
CA HIS A 409 0.97 -29.31 6.53
C HIS A 409 -0.22 -30.05 5.89
N ARG A 410 -1.29 -30.30 6.65
CA ARG A 410 -2.51 -30.93 6.12
C ARG A 410 -3.36 -29.92 5.38
N SER A 411 -3.48 -28.72 5.93
CA SER A 411 -4.27 -27.61 5.42
C SER A 411 -3.71 -27.01 4.14
N SER A 412 -2.40 -27.07 3.89
CA SER A 412 -1.82 -26.61 2.63
C SER A 412 -2.38 -27.38 1.41
N LYS A 413 -2.80 -28.64 1.58
CA LYS A 413 -3.50 -29.41 0.53
C LYS A 413 -4.93 -28.90 0.27
N LEU A 414 -5.56 -28.29 1.27
CA LEU A 414 -6.87 -27.69 1.10
C LEU A 414 -6.74 -26.38 0.30
N LEU A 415 -5.71 -25.57 0.59
CA LEU A 415 -5.40 -24.35 -0.17
C LEU A 415 -5.15 -24.62 -1.66
N VAL A 416 -4.56 -25.76 -2.00
CA VAL A 416 -4.34 -26.18 -3.39
C VAL A 416 -5.62 -26.28 -4.22
N ASN A 417 -6.78 -26.45 -3.58
CA ASN A 417 -8.06 -26.55 -4.28
C ASN A 417 -8.89 -25.26 -4.20
N THR A 418 -8.25 -24.12 -3.93
CA THR A 418 -8.94 -22.83 -3.78
C THR A 418 -8.55 -21.87 -4.89
N PRO A 419 -9.45 -21.00 -5.37
CA PRO A 419 -9.13 -19.99 -6.40
C PRO A 419 -7.96 -19.06 -6.01
N LEU A 420 -7.78 -18.82 -4.70
CA LEU A 420 -6.65 -18.09 -4.11
C LEU A 420 -5.30 -18.54 -4.69
N ILE A 421 -5.10 -19.82 -4.98
CA ILE A 421 -3.80 -20.33 -5.39
C ILE A 421 -3.33 -19.73 -6.73
N GLU A 422 -4.25 -19.43 -7.64
CA GLU A 422 -3.90 -18.89 -8.97
C GLU A 422 -3.32 -17.48 -8.85
N THR A 423 -3.82 -16.70 -7.90
CA THR A 423 -3.30 -15.34 -7.64
C THR A 423 -1.82 -15.34 -7.23
N TRP A 424 -1.30 -16.44 -6.66
CA TRP A 424 0.06 -16.53 -6.12
C TRP A 424 1.12 -16.97 -7.14
N THR A 425 0.71 -17.14 -8.39
CA THR A 425 1.62 -17.45 -9.50
C THR A 425 2.52 -16.25 -9.78
N ILE A 426 3.78 -16.51 -10.09
CA ILE A 426 4.76 -15.44 -10.35
C ILE A 426 4.36 -14.77 -11.67
N ALA A 427 4.00 -13.48 -11.61
CA ALA A 427 3.59 -12.72 -12.78
C ALA A 427 4.78 -12.33 -13.69
N GLU A 428 5.99 -12.25 -13.12
CA GLU A 428 7.24 -12.03 -13.88
C GLU A 428 7.72 -13.30 -14.60
N SER A 429 8.48 -13.14 -15.68
CA SER A 429 9.08 -14.28 -16.39
C SER A 429 10.02 -15.06 -15.47
N ILE A 430 9.73 -16.33 -15.22
CA ILE A 430 10.61 -17.22 -14.46
C ILE A 430 11.97 -17.28 -15.17
N ASP A 431 13.05 -17.17 -14.39
CA ASP A 431 14.42 -17.25 -14.88
C ASP A 431 14.62 -18.51 -15.74
N PRO A 432 14.90 -18.35 -17.05
CA PRO A 432 15.02 -19.48 -17.97
C PRO A 432 16.20 -20.40 -17.66
N ALA A 433 17.17 -19.97 -16.84
CA ALA A 433 18.26 -20.83 -16.37
C ALA A 433 17.79 -21.93 -15.39
N LEU A 434 16.56 -21.85 -14.88
CA LEU A 434 15.98 -22.80 -13.93
C LEU A 434 15.30 -23.97 -14.65
N GLU A 435 16.11 -24.93 -15.11
CA GLU A 435 15.69 -26.07 -15.93
C GLU A 435 14.79 -27.13 -15.24
N SER A 436 14.32 -26.91 -14.01
CA SER A 436 13.46 -27.88 -13.33
C SER A 436 12.53 -27.23 -12.31
N ILE A 437 11.33 -27.79 -12.14
CA ILE A 437 10.34 -27.41 -11.11
C ILE A 437 11.02 -27.23 -9.75
N ARG A 438 11.92 -28.14 -9.37
CA ARG A 438 12.62 -28.06 -8.09
C ARG A 438 13.53 -26.84 -7.96
N LYS A 439 14.20 -26.42 -9.03
CA LYS A 439 15.08 -25.22 -9.04
C LYS A 439 14.23 -23.95 -8.93
N VAL A 440 13.17 -23.84 -9.74
CA VAL A 440 12.21 -22.72 -9.70
C VAL A 440 11.62 -22.59 -8.30
N ARG A 441 11.09 -23.69 -7.76
CA ARG A 441 10.49 -23.71 -6.43
C ARG A 441 11.45 -23.23 -5.35
N ASN A 442 12.68 -23.73 -5.39
CA ASN A 442 13.67 -23.37 -4.40
C ASN A 442 14.02 -21.88 -4.46
N ARG A 443 14.17 -21.33 -5.67
CA ARG A 443 14.55 -19.93 -5.92
C ARG A 443 13.45 -18.96 -5.49
N TYR A 444 12.25 -19.17 -5.98
CA TYR A 444 11.17 -18.20 -5.80
C TYR A 444 10.40 -18.40 -4.48
N TYR A 445 10.14 -19.64 -4.06
CA TYR A 445 9.29 -19.90 -2.88
C TYR A 445 10.04 -20.21 -1.58
N LEU A 446 11.18 -20.90 -1.64
CA LEU A 446 11.84 -21.44 -0.43
C LEU A 446 13.11 -20.71 0.01
N GLU A 447 13.74 -19.94 -0.86
CA GLU A 447 14.93 -19.12 -0.55
C GLU A 447 14.56 -17.99 0.42
N HIS A 448 13.41 -17.37 0.18
CA HIS A 448 12.85 -16.28 0.97
C HIS A 448 11.43 -16.64 1.45
N PRO A 449 11.27 -17.40 2.55
CA PRO A 449 9.96 -17.82 3.02
C PRO A 449 9.15 -16.68 3.67
N ASP A 450 9.80 -15.62 4.16
CA ASP A 450 9.14 -14.56 4.92
C ASP A 450 8.02 -13.83 4.14
N PRO A 451 8.20 -13.44 2.87
CA PRO A 451 7.12 -12.91 2.04
C PRO A 451 5.89 -13.83 1.94
N TYR A 452 6.09 -15.15 1.88
CA TYR A 452 5.00 -16.12 1.81
C TYR A 452 4.30 -16.32 3.16
N ILE A 453 5.04 -16.29 4.28
CA ILE A 453 4.45 -16.28 5.62
C ILE A 453 3.53 -15.07 5.77
N LYS A 454 4.02 -13.91 5.36
CA LYS A 454 3.34 -12.63 5.33
C LYS A 454 2.10 -12.65 4.43
N ALA A 455 2.21 -13.19 3.21
CA ALA A 455 1.09 -13.36 2.29
C ALA A 455 0.03 -14.33 2.82
N LEU A 456 0.42 -15.49 3.36
CA LEU A 456 -0.49 -16.43 4.01
C LEU A 456 -1.23 -15.75 5.18
N ALA A 457 -0.51 -15.09 6.08
CA ALA A 457 -1.13 -14.39 7.21
C ALA A 457 -2.17 -13.36 6.77
N LEU A 458 -1.83 -12.59 5.73
CA LEU A 458 -2.72 -11.58 5.17
C LEU A 458 -3.94 -12.19 4.48
N SER A 459 -3.77 -13.26 3.70
CA SER A 459 -4.90 -14.00 3.14
C SER A 459 -5.82 -14.55 4.24
N GLY A 460 -5.24 -15.04 5.34
CA GLY A 460 -6.01 -15.49 6.50
C GLY A 460 -6.85 -14.38 7.13
N LEU A 461 -6.28 -13.17 7.19
CA LEU A 461 -6.95 -11.97 7.66
C LEU A 461 -8.06 -11.50 6.68
N ILE A 462 -7.79 -11.50 5.38
CA ILE A 462 -8.77 -11.18 4.32
C ILE A 462 -9.96 -12.13 4.43
N THR A 463 -9.70 -13.43 4.52
CA THR A 463 -10.78 -14.39 4.65
C THR A 463 -11.54 -14.24 5.98
N HIS A 464 -10.86 -13.93 7.09
CA HIS A 464 -11.52 -13.68 8.37
C HIS A 464 -12.48 -12.48 8.33
N TYR A 465 -12.09 -11.40 7.66
CA TYR A 465 -12.92 -10.19 7.51
C TYR A 465 -13.80 -10.20 6.26
N SER A 466 -13.77 -11.26 5.45
CA SER A 466 -14.59 -11.37 4.25
C SER A 466 -16.08 -11.41 4.61
N LYS A 467 -16.89 -10.70 3.84
CA LYS A 467 -18.35 -10.72 3.96
C LYS A 467 -19.01 -11.77 3.06
N GLN A 468 -18.24 -12.44 2.20
CA GLN A 468 -18.78 -13.48 1.32
C GLN A 468 -19.18 -14.72 2.14
N GLU A 469 -20.26 -15.40 1.73
CA GLU A 469 -20.66 -16.65 2.35
C GLU A 469 -19.57 -17.71 2.16
N SER A 470 -19.31 -18.51 3.20
CA SER A 470 -18.36 -19.61 3.10
C SER A 470 -18.88 -20.64 2.08
N THR A 471 -18.36 -20.59 0.87
CA THR A 471 -18.54 -21.68 -0.09
C THR A 471 -17.65 -22.86 0.34
N PRO A 472 -17.92 -24.09 -0.14
CA PRO A 472 -17.01 -25.23 0.11
C PRO A 472 -15.56 -24.99 -0.33
N PHE A 473 -15.35 -23.99 -1.19
CA PHE A 473 -14.06 -23.61 -1.76
C PHE A 473 -13.47 -22.34 -1.11
N SER A 474 -14.23 -21.64 -0.27
CA SER A 474 -13.71 -20.50 0.49
C SER A 474 -12.84 -21.03 1.64
N PRO A 475 -11.52 -20.72 1.64
CA PRO A 475 -10.63 -21.24 2.66
C PRO A 475 -11.02 -20.71 4.05
N SER A 476 -10.98 -21.52 5.11
CA SER A 476 -11.12 -20.95 6.45
C SER A 476 -9.84 -20.21 6.85
N ASN A 477 -9.95 -19.10 7.58
CA ASN A 477 -8.80 -18.40 8.15
C ASN A 477 -7.90 -19.37 8.98
N LEU A 478 -8.51 -20.35 9.67
CA LEU A 478 -7.83 -21.42 10.40
C LEU A 478 -6.82 -22.20 9.52
N PHE A 479 -7.18 -22.51 8.27
CA PHE A 479 -6.29 -23.26 7.36
C PHE A 479 -5.11 -22.42 6.89
N ILE A 480 -5.37 -21.15 6.62
CA ILE A 480 -4.37 -20.22 6.10
C ILE A 480 -3.36 -19.87 7.21
N PHE A 481 -3.83 -19.50 8.41
CA PHE A 481 -2.94 -19.26 9.55
C PHE A 481 -2.13 -20.50 9.93
N ALA A 482 -2.75 -21.69 9.93
CA ALA A 482 -2.01 -22.92 10.19
C ALA A 482 -0.86 -23.14 9.17
N ALA A 483 -1.10 -22.84 7.90
CA ALA A 483 -0.07 -22.90 6.86
C ALA A 483 1.05 -21.87 7.07
N ALA A 484 0.73 -20.64 7.48
CA ALA A 484 1.72 -19.61 7.84
C ALA A 484 2.65 -20.05 8.98
N TYR A 485 2.08 -20.57 10.08
CA TYR A 485 2.85 -21.07 11.22
C TYR A 485 3.73 -22.28 10.88
N ALA A 486 3.26 -23.17 10.00
CA ALA A 486 4.06 -24.30 9.57
C ALA A 486 5.32 -23.86 8.80
N LEU A 487 5.27 -22.73 8.09
CA LEU A 487 6.39 -22.22 7.30
C LEU A 487 7.46 -21.51 8.16
N GLN A 488 7.12 -21.06 9.38
CA GLN A 488 8.07 -20.47 10.34
C GLN A 488 9.00 -21.51 11.01
N ALA A 489 8.70 -22.80 10.96
CA ALA A 489 9.47 -23.82 11.69
C ALA A 489 10.85 -24.09 11.05
N PRO A 490 11.98 -23.80 11.75
CA PRO A 490 13.34 -23.89 11.17
C PRO A 490 13.80 -25.33 10.89
N ASP A 491 13.27 -26.33 11.60
CA ASP A 491 13.86 -27.68 11.67
C ASP A 491 13.14 -28.74 10.81
N ARG A 492 12.03 -28.41 10.14
CA ARG A 492 11.18 -29.40 9.46
C ARG A 492 10.82 -29.02 8.03
N MET A 493 11.66 -29.51 7.11
CA MET A 493 11.29 -29.95 5.76
C MET A 493 10.47 -28.96 4.91
N ARG A 494 11.10 -27.85 4.49
CA ARG A 494 10.70 -27.04 3.31
C ARG A 494 10.43 -27.86 2.04
N LYS A 495 10.90 -29.12 1.99
CA LYS A 495 10.76 -30.07 0.87
C LYS A 495 9.39 -30.76 0.74
N THR A 496 8.52 -30.67 1.75
CA THR A 496 7.23 -31.41 1.78
C THR A 496 6.03 -30.50 1.98
N PHE A 497 6.07 -29.26 1.47
CA PHE A 497 4.95 -28.32 1.48
C PHE A 497 4.30 -28.29 0.08
N PRO A 498 3.22 -29.08 -0.17
CA PRO A 498 2.68 -29.32 -1.52
C PRO A 498 2.25 -28.05 -2.26
N LEU A 499 1.93 -26.99 -1.52
CA LEU A 499 1.48 -25.71 -2.07
C LEU A 499 2.50 -25.14 -3.07
N PHE A 500 3.79 -25.16 -2.74
CA PHE A 500 4.81 -24.55 -3.60
C PHE A 500 5.13 -25.39 -4.83
N ASP A 501 4.99 -26.72 -4.76
CA ASP A 501 5.11 -27.57 -5.94
C ASP A 501 4.01 -27.21 -6.96
N GLN A 502 2.77 -27.07 -6.50
CA GLN A 502 1.64 -26.66 -7.34
C GLN A 502 1.82 -25.25 -7.90
N LEU A 503 2.19 -24.28 -7.07
CA LEU A 503 2.42 -22.90 -7.52
C LEU A 503 3.52 -22.81 -8.57
N THR A 504 4.58 -23.61 -8.41
CA THR A 504 5.65 -23.68 -9.40
C THR A 504 5.14 -24.24 -10.72
N GLU A 505 4.34 -25.30 -10.68
CA GLU A 505 3.79 -25.93 -11.88
C GLU A 505 2.82 -24.99 -12.60
N LEU A 506 1.94 -24.29 -11.87
CA LEU A 506 1.04 -23.27 -12.41
C LEU A 506 1.81 -22.07 -12.99
N SER A 507 2.85 -21.58 -12.32
CA SER A 507 3.64 -20.45 -12.83
C SER A 507 4.37 -20.81 -14.13
N ILE A 508 4.91 -22.03 -14.24
CA ILE A 508 5.52 -22.52 -15.49
C ILE A 508 4.47 -22.63 -16.60
N GLN A 509 3.26 -23.11 -16.29
CA GLN A 509 2.15 -23.20 -17.26
C GLN A 509 1.74 -21.80 -17.75
N GLN A 510 1.51 -20.86 -16.84
CA GLN A 510 1.16 -19.49 -17.18
C GLN A 510 2.28 -18.82 -17.99
N GLN A 511 3.55 -18.96 -17.61
CA GLN A 511 4.65 -18.41 -18.40
C GLN A 511 4.70 -18.99 -19.82
N ALA A 512 4.41 -20.29 -19.99
CA ALA A 512 4.31 -20.91 -21.30
C ALA A 512 3.13 -20.38 -22.12
N GLU A 513 2.03 -19.97 -21.47
CA GLU A 513 0.89 -19.30 -22.12
C GLU A 513 1.19 -17.83 -22.45
N TYR A 514 1.90 -17.10 -21.58
CA TYR A 514 2.30 -15.70 -21.79
C TYR A 514 3.43 -15.53 -22.81
N HIS A 515 4.35 -16.49 -22.88
CA HIS A 515 5.46 -16.50 -23.84
C HIS A 515 5.50 -17.81 -24.64
N PRO A 516 4.48 -18.09 -25.48
CA PRO A 516 4.44 -19.33 -26.27
C PRO A 516 5.64 -19.48 -27.19
N MET A 517 6.29 -18.35 -27.54
CA MET A 517 7.43 -18.32 -28.44
C MET A 517 8.78 -18.54 -27.75
N ALA A 518 8.91 -18.40 -26.42
CA ALA A 518 10.20 -18.58 -25.73
C ALA A 518 10.79 -20.00 -25.85
N HIS A 519 9.98 -20.98 -26.26
CA HIS A 519 10.38 -22.38 -26.44
C HIS A 519 10.17 -22.90 -27.89
N GLY A 520 10.05 -22.01 -28.87
CA GLY A 520 9.96 -22.38 -30.27
C GLY A 520 11.21 -23.15 -30.76
N PRO A 521 11.10 -23.98 -31.81
CA PRO A 521 12.25 -24.69 -32.36
C PRO A 521 13.28 -23.67 -32.87
N GLN A 522 14.51 -23.71 -32.35
CA GLN A 522 15.57 -22.77 -32.76
C GLN A 522 16.11 -23.04 -34.18
N GLU A 523 15.87 -24.23 -34.72
CA GLU A 523 16.30 -24.62 -36.07
C GLU A 523 15.21 -25.42 -36.80
N ILE A 524 15.22 -25.35 -38.14
CA ILE A 524 14.39 -26.19 -39.01
C ILE A 524 15.27 -27.29 -39.59
N GLU A 525 15.09 -28.55 -39.17
CA GLU A 525 15.89 -29.70 -39.62
C GLU A 525 15.93 -29.86 -41.15
N ARG A 526 14.85 -29.49 -41.84
CA ARG A 526 14.73 -29.55 -43.31
C ARG A 526 14.16 -28.24 -43.84
N PRO A 527 15.01 -27.22 -44.08
CA PRO A 527 14.57 -25.94 -44.59
C PRO A 527 13.83 -26.06 -45.93
N GLN A 528 12.73 -25.34 -46.05
CA GLN A 528 11.85 -25.30 -47.21
C GLN A 528 11.74 -23.87 -47.73
N GLY A 529 11.61 -23.74 -49.04
CA GLY A 529 11.41 -22.45 -49.68
C GLY A 529 9.96 -22.00 -49.56
N ILE A 530 9.72 -20.84 -48.96
CA ILE A 530 8.39 -20.24 -48.84
C ILE A 530 8.20 -19.09 -49.83
N VAL A 531 6.94 -18.87 -50.23
CA VAL A 531 6.50 -17.67 -50.96
C VAL A 531 5.68 -16.82 -50.01
N LEU A 532 6.14 -15.61 -49.74
CA LEU A 532 5.45 -14.63 -48.92
C LEU A 532 4.87 -13.52 -49.79
N HIS A 533 3.70 -13.02 -49.38
CA HIS A 533 3.10 -11.79 -49.88
C HIS A 533 3.03 -10.79 -48.74
N ILE A 534 3.63 -9.62 -48.91
CA ILE A 534 3.53 -8.49 -47.98
C ILE A 534 2.73 -7.37 -48.63
N GLU A 535 1.74 -6.83 -47.94
CA GLU A 535 0.93 -5.69 -48.37
C GLU A 535 0.96 -4.61 -47.28
N LEU A 536 1.16 -3.35 -47.69
CA LEU A 536 1.00 -2.21 -46.80
C LEU A 536 -0.49 -1.91 -46.65
N ASP A 537 -0.97 -1.99 -45.42
CA ASP A 537 -2.38 -1.88 -45.10
C ASP A 537 -2.90 -0.47 -45.38
N ASN A 538 -4.17 -0.37 -45.78
CA ASN A 538 -4.87 0.89 -46.07
C ASN A 538 -4.23 1.77 -47.18
N SER A 539 -3.29 1.23 -47.96
CA SER A 539 -2.66 1.92 -49.09
C SER A 539 -3.55 1.99 -50.34
N ARG A 540 -3.58 3.15 -51.00
CA ARG A 540 -4.25 3.36 -52.30
C ARG A 540 -3.42 4.31 -53.19
N PRO A 541 -2.84 3.84 -54.32
CA PRO A 541 -2.90 2.49 -54.88
C PRO A 541 -2.32 1.42 -53.94
N LYS A 542 -2.70 0.15 -54.14
CA LYS A 542 -2.19 -0.97 -53.32
C LYS A 542 -0.67 -1.04 -53.44
N ILE A 543 0.03 -1.06 -52.31
CA ILE A 543 1.47 -1.25 -52.23
C ILE A 543 1.73 -2.65 -51.69
N TRP A 544 2.34 -3.51 -52.49
CA TRP A 544 2.59 -4.90 -52.09
C TRP A 544 3.78 -5.52 -52.84
N ARG A 545 4.33 -6.60 -52.28
CA ARG A 545 5.45 -7.37 -52.82
C ARG A 545 5.21 -8.86 -52.60
N ARG A 546 5.62 -9.69 -53.57
CA ARG A 546 5.66 -11.15 -53.44
C ARG A 546 7.08 -11.62 -53.62
N PHE A 547 7.58 -12.38 -52.66
CA PHE A 547 8.99 -12.77 -52.61
C PHE A 547 9.18 -14.18 -52.07
N THR A 548 10.30 -14.81 -52.45
CA THR A 548 10.68 -16.17 -52.06
C THR A 548 11.81 -16.14 -51.06
N ILE A 549 11.72 -16.88 -49.96
CA ILE A 549 12.76 -16.97 -48.93
C ILE A 549 12.81 -18.38 -48.31
N SER A 550 13.78 -18.67 -47.43
CA SER A 550 13.81 -19.89 -46.61
C SER A 550 12.92 -19.75 -45.38
N ASN A 551 12.17 -20.79 -45.02
CA ASN A 551 11.40 -20.81 -43.76
C ASN A 551 12.28 -20.94 -42.51
N ALA A 552 13.57 -21.26 -42.68
CA ALA A 552 14.54 -21.35 -41.60
C ALA A 552 15.18 -20.00 -41.24
N LEU A 553 14.83 -18.93 -41.96
CA LEU A 553 15.32 -17.59 -41.64
C LEU A 553 14.74 -17.11 -40.32
N PRO A 554 15.52 -16.40 -39.49
CA PRO A 554 15.01 -15.78 -38.30
C PRO A 554 14.14 -14.55 -38.63
N PHE A 555 13.27 -14.15 -37.70
CA PHE A 555 12.44 -12.95 -37.85
C PHE A 555 13.28 -11.67 -37.98
N ILE A 556 14.42 -11.57 -37.30
CA ILE A 556 15.33 -10.44 -37.46
C ILE A 556 15.84 -10.30 -38.91
N ALA A 557 16.16 -11.41 -39.57
CA ALA A 557 16.54 -11.38 -40.98
C ALA A 557 15.35 -11.05 -41.89
N LEU A 558 14.14 -11.46 -41.51
CA LEU A 558 12.93 -11.08 -42.26
C LEU A 558 12.72 -9.57 -42.26
N HIS A 559 13.02 -8.88 -41.15
CA HIS A 559 12.97 -7.43 -41.09
C HIS A 559 13.92 -6.79 -42.11
N ASP A 560 15.19 -7.19 -42.14
CA ASP A 560 16.17 -6.67 -43.11
C ASP A 560 15.69 -6.84 -44.56
N TYR A 561 15.09 -8.01 -44.85
CA TYR A 561 14.50 -8.27 -46.16
C TYR A 561 13.30 -7.38 -46.47
N ILE A 562 12.41 -7.15 -45.51
CA ILE A 562 11.26 -6.28 -45.72
C ILE A 562 11.71 -4.85 -46.01
N GLN A 563 12.68 -4.35 -45.23
CA GLN A 563 13.22 -3.01 -45.41
C GLN A 563 13.79 -2.82 -46.83
N ALA A 564 14.63 -3.73 -47.31
CA ALA A 564 15.18 -3.66 -48.67
C ALA A 564 14.10 -3.82 -49.76
N ILE A 565 13.10 -4.68 -49.55
CA ILE A 565 12.05 -4.99 -50.54
C ILE A 565 11.02 -3.85 -50.65
N MET A 566 10.76 -3.16 -49.54
CA MET A 566 9.87 -2.01 -49.46
C MET A 566 10.61 -0.71 -49.80
N GLY A 567 11.93 -0.66 -49.60
CA GLY A 567 12.76 0.48 -49.91
C GLY A 567 12.84 1.50 -48.79
N TRP A 568 12.92 1.02 -47.56
CA TRP A 568 13.06 1.80 -46.32
C TRP A 568 14.46 1.71 -45.73
N GLU A 569 14.74 2.55 -44.75
CA GLU A 569 16.10 2.90 -44.34
C GLU A 569 16.51 2.36 -42.96
N HIS A 570 15.71 1.46 -42.35
CA HIS A 570 15.97 0.88 -41.02
C HIS A 570 16.13 1.92 -39.90
N GLN A 571 15.43 3.06 -39.96
CA GLN A 571 15.64 4.17 -39.02
C GLN A 571 14.83 4.05 -37.71
N HIS A 572 13.82 3.16 -37.66
CA HIS A 572 12.87 3.08 -36.56
C HIS A 572 12.67 1.67 -36.01
N LEU A 573 12.06 1.59 -34.82
CA LEU A 573 11.66 0.33 -34.18
C LEU A 573 10.64 -0.45 -35.01
N ALA A 574 10.68 -1.77 -34.86
CA ALA A 574 9.81 -2.69 -35.58
C ALA A 574 9.40 -3.88 -34.70
N MET A 575 8.24 -4.46 -35.00
CA MET A 575 7.78 -5.71 -34.38
C MET A 575 6.98 -6.56 -35.35
N PHE A 576 6.88 -7.87 -35.06
CA PHE A 576 5.91 -8.76 -35.66
C PHE A 576 4.79 -9.10 -34.68
N ILE A 577 3.54 -9.13 -35.17
CA ILE A 577 2.39 -9.60 -34.41
C ILE A 577 1.99 -10.97 -34.96
N THR A 578 1.99 -11.98 -34.10
CA THR A 578 1.70 -13.38 -34.47
C THR A 578 0.50 -13.92 -33.68
N PRO A 579 -0.07 -15.07 -34.08
CA PRO A 579 -1.08 -15.76 -33.27
C PRO A 579 -0.59 -16.17 -31.87
N PHE A 580 0.72 -16.15 -31.64
CA PHE A 580 1.39 -16.58 -30.41
C PHE A 580 1.97 -15.42 -29.60
N GLY A 581 1.65 -14.17 -29.96
CA GLY A 581 2.17 -12.96 -29.31
C GLY A 581 3.04 -12.09 -30.22
N HIS A 582 3.71 -11.11 -29.61
CA HIS A 582 4.58 -10.14 -30.28
C HIS A 582 6.03 -10.64 -30.35
N ILE A 583 6.74 -10.25 -31.42
CA ILE A 583 8.19 -10.41 -31.56
C ILE A 583 8.76 -9.01 -31.78
N ASP A 584 9.36 -8.47 -30.73
CA ASP A 584 10.07 -7.19 -30.78
C ASP A 584 11.46 -7.38 -31.40
N LEU A 585 11.93 -6.36 -32.12
CA LEU A 585 13.21 -6.40 -32.86
C LEU A 585 14.22 -5.37 -32.35
N ASP A 586 14.01 -4.84 -31.15
CA ASP A 586 14.92 -3.92 -30.50
C ASP A 586 16.11 -4.66 -29.85
N ASP A 587 17.28 -4.01 -29.84
CA ASP A 587 18.49 -4.58 -29.25
C ASP A 587 18.43 -4.70 -27.71
N GLU A 588 17.45 -4.07 -27.07
CA GLU A 588 17.26 -4.06 -25.62
C GLU A 588 16.25 -5.10 -25.11
N SER A 589 15.42 -5.72 -25.96
CA SER A 589 14.54 -6.81 -25.52
C SER A 589 15.30 -8.14 -25.47
N ASP A 590 15.17 -8.84 -24.36
CA ASP A 590 15.78 -10.16 -24.12
C ASP A 590 15.04 -11.29 -24.89
N THR A 591 14.42 -10.97 -26.03
CA THR A 591 13.53 -11.88 -26.74
C THR A 591 14.29 -12.81 -27.68
N GLN A 592 14.55 -14.03 -27.22
CA GLN A 592 14.98 -15.15 -28.09
C GLN A 592 14.05 -15.37 -29.31
N ALA A 593 12.83 -14.82 -29.27
CA ALA A 593 11.82 -14.89 -30.32
C ALA A 593 12.26 -14.27 -31.67
N ALA A 594 13.05 -13.19 -31.67
CA ALA A 594 13.55 -12.56 -32.90
C ALA A 594 14.45 -13.50 -33.73
N TYR A 595 15.09 -14.45 -33.06
CA TYR A 595 15.97 -15.46 -33.67
C TYR A 595 15.24 -16.74 -34.06
N LEU A 596 13.94 -16.88 -33.73
CA LEU A 596 13.17 -18.05 -34.14
C LEU A 596 12.99 -18.09 -35.67
N PRO A 597 13.04 -19.28 -36.28
CA PRO A 597 12.77 -19.43 -37.68
C PRO A 597 11.32 -19.03 -37.98
N ILE A 598 11.10 -18.33 -39.11
CA ILE A 598 9.77 -17.93 -39.59
C ILE A 598 8.82 -19.12 -39.65
N GLY A 599 9.33 -20.30 -40.00
CA GLY A 599 8.58 -21.57 -40.04
C GLY A 599 8.08 -22.08 -38.69
N ALA A 600 8.53 -21.50 -37.56
CA ALA A 600 7.94 -21.76 -36.24
C ALA A 600 6.52 -21.19 -36.15
N VAL A 601 6.23 -20.12 -36.89
CA VAL A 601 4.96 -19.38 -36.87
C VAL A 601 4.17 -19.60 -38.16
N LEU A 602 4.75 -19.31 -39.33
CA LEU A 602 4.11 -19.49 -40.64
C LEU A 602 4.32 -20.92 -41.14
N ARG A 603 3.37 -21.80 -40.86
CA ARG A 603 3.48 -23.25 -41.06
C ARG A 603 2.72 -23.75 -42.28
N GLU A 604 1.57 -23.16 -42.58
CA GLU A 604 0.68 -23.60 -43.65
C GLU A 604 0.30 -22.45 -44.60
N PRO A 605 0.11 -22.73 -45.92
CA PRO A 605 -0.40 -21.72 -46.84
C PRO A 605 -1.73 -21.13 -46.35
N GLY A 606 -1.78 -19.81 -46.23
CA GLY A 606 -2.88 -19.06 -45.65
C GLY A 606 -2.57 -18.46 -44.29
N ASP A 607 -1.50 -18.90 -43.61
CA ASP A 607 -1.06 -18.29 -42.36
C ASP A 607 -0.68 -16.82 -42.57
N THR A 608 -1.01 -15.99 -41.59
CA THR A 608 -0.77 -14.54 -41.63
C THR A 608 -0.14 -14.05 -40.33
N ILE A 609 0.70 -13.03 -40.45
CA ILE A 609 1.28 -12.24 -39.36
C ILE A 609 1.26 -10.77 -39.76
N ALA A 610 1.30 -9.87 -38.78
CA ALA A 610 1.50 -8.44 -39.06
C ALA A 610 2.96 -8.05 -38.84
N TYR A 611 3.43 -7.07 -39.60
CA TYR A 611 4.71 -6.40 -39.41
C TYR A 611 4.46 -4.90 -39.25
N VAL A 612 4.84 -4.37 -38.09
CA VAL A 612 4.66 -2.96 -37.73
C VAL A 612 6.03 -2.30 -37.70
N TYR A 613 6.20 -1.23 -38.47
CA TYR A 613 7.45 -0.46 -38.57
C TYR A 613 7.18 1.01 -38.28
N ASP A 614 8.11 1.64 -37.55
CA ASP A 614 8.00 2.99 -37.02
C ASP A 614 6.79 3.15 -36.10
N PHE A 615 7.00 3.12 -34.79
CA PHE A 615 5.89 3.26 -33.83
C PHE A 615 5.33 4.68 -33.74
N GLY A 616 6.00 5.67 -34.35
CA GLY A 616 5.47 7.01 -34.56
C GLY A 616 4.47 7.04 -35.72
N ASP A 617 4.93 6.75 -36.94
CA ASP A 617 4.10 6.77 -38.15
C ASP A 617 3.16 5.56 -38.30
N ASN A 618 3.47 4.49 -37.57
CA ASN A 618 2.69 3.26 -37.39
C ASN A 618 2.36 2.57 -38.72
N TRP A 619 3.39 2.11 -39.44
CA TRP A 619 3.22 1.41 -40.73
C TRP A 619 2.86 -0.07 -40.54
N HIS A 620 1.61 -0.43 -40.79
CA HIS A 620 1.11 -1.81 -40.70
C HIS A 620 1.21 -2.55 -42.03
N HIS A 621 1.80 -3.74 -41.99
CA HIS A 621 1.81 -4.67 -43.11
C HIS A 621 1.22 -6.00 -42.73
N THR A 622 0.42 -6.55 -43.63
CA THR A 622 0.00 -7.93 -43.56
C THR A 622 0.96 -8.81 -44.38
N ILE A 623 1.57 -9.81 -43.75
CA ILE A 623 2.39 -10.83 -44.41
C ILE A 623 1.61 -12.14 -44.45
N THR A 624 1.49 -12.74 -45.63
CA THR A 624 0.78 -14.00 -45.86
C THR A 624 1.72 -15.04 -46.45
N LEU A 625 1.72 -16.24 -45.87
CA LEU A 625 2.35 -17.41 -46.48
C LEU A 625 1.47 -17.93 -47.62
N GLU A 626 1.89 -17.75 -48.87
CA GLU A 626 1.10 -18.19 -50.03
C GLU A 626 1.42 -19.64 -50.43
N LYS A 627 2.67 -20.09 -50.23
CA LYS A 627 3.11 -21.40 -50.71
C LYS A 627 4.35 -21.93 -49.99
N LEU A 628 4.34 -23.23 -49.72
CA LEU A 628 5.53 -24.03 -49.36
C LEU A 628 6.09 -24.76 -50.59
N ASN A 629 7.41 -24.79 -50.71
CA ASN A 629 8.11 -25.54 -51.75
C ASN A 629 8.99 -26.62 -51.13
N THR A 630 9.15 -27.72 -51.88
CA THR A 630 9.94 -28.89 -51.44
C THR A 630 11.44 -28.64 -51.43
N ARG A 631 11.92 -27.61 -52.15
CA ARG A 631 13.32 -27.18 -52.16
C ARG A 631 13.46 -25.88 -51.37
N ASN A 632 14.58 -25.74 -50.68
CA ASN A 632 14.93 -24.49 -49.99
C ASN A 632 15.24 -23.36 -50.98
N TYR A 633 14.96 -22.11 -50.61
CA TYR A 633 15.44 -20.91 -51.28
C TYR A 633 16.51 -20.25 -50.42
N THR A 634 17.78 -20.45 -50.79
CA THR A 634 18.92 -19.86 -50.08
C THR A 634 19.16 -18.41 -50.45
N GLN A 635 18.55 -17.92 -51.54
CA GLN A 635 18.61 -16.52 -51.94
C GLN A 635 17.20 -15.92 -52.01
N PRO A 636 16.96 -14.81 -51.31
CA PRO A 636 15.70 -14.09 -51.36
C PRO A 636 15.48 -13.52 -52.77
N LYS A 637 14.23 -13.45 -53.22
CA LYS A 637 13.92 -12.87 -54.53
C LYS A 637 12.50 -12.33 -54.60
N VAL A 638 12.36 -11.08 -55.04
CA VAL A 638 11.07 -10.49 -55.39
C VAL A 638 10.62 -10.99 -56.76
N THR A 639 9.42 -11.55 -56.81
CA THR A 639 8.83 -12.16 -58.02
C THR A 639 7.76 -11.28 -58.66
N ALA A 640 7.06 -10.48 -57.87
CA ALA A 640 6.04 -9.53 -58.30
C ALA A 640 5.82 -8.45 -57.23
N GLY A 641 5.12 -7.37 -57.60
CA GLY A 641 4.77 -6.28 -56.69
C GLY A 641 4.03 -5.17 -57.43
N ASN A 642 3.60 -4.16 -56.68
CA ASN A 642 2.98 -2.96 -57.21
C ASN A 642 3.19 -1.77 -56.25
N GLY A 643 3.29 -0.57 -56.81
CA GLY A 643 3.30 0.69 -56.07
C GLY A 643 4.60 0.99 -55.34
N VAL A 644 4.92 2.27 -55.24
CA VAL A 644 6.07 2.80 -54.51
C VAL A 644 5.68 2.91 -53.03
N CYS A 645 6.56 2.44 -52.14
CA CYS A 645 6.35 2.57 -50.70
C CYS A 645 6.44 4.04 -50.26
N PRO A 646 5.71 4.44 -49.21
CA PRO A 646 5.77 5.81 -48.71
C PRO A 646 7.21 6.19 -48.30
N PRO A 647 7.61 7.46 -48.47
CA PRO A 647 8.87 7.97 -47.91
C PRO A 647 8.91 7.80 -46.39
N GLU A 648 10.13 7.65 -45.84
CA GLU A 648 10.37 7.70 -44.39
C GLU A 648 9.90 9.04 -43.80
N ASP A 649 9.52 9.02 -42.52
CA ASP A 649 9.08 10.17 -41.73
C ASP A 649 7.94 11.01 -42.37
N CYS A 650 7.17 10.43 -43.28
CA CYS A 650 6.15 11.19 -44.01
C CYS A 650 4.86 11.42 -43.22
N GLY A 651 4.76 10.93 -41.98
CA GLY A 651 3.64 11.16 -41.07
C GLY A 651 2.55 10.08 -41.13
N GLY A 652 2.91 8.86 -41.51
CA GLY A 652 2.01 7.71 -41.57
C GLY A 652 1.03 7.70 -42.75
N ILE A 653 0.18 6.68 -42.79
CA ILE A 653 -0.63 6.31 -43.97
C ILE A 653 -1.61 7.40 -44.43
N ASP A 654 -2.15 8.19 -43.50
CA ASP A 654 -3.11 9.24 -43.84
C ASP A 654 -2.42 10.50 -44.37
N ARG A 655 -1.27 10.86 -43.80
CA ARG A 655 -0.46 11.96 -44.34
C ARG A 655 0.10 11.62 -45.71
N TYR A 656 0.52 10.38 -45.94
CA TYR A 656 0.91 9.93 -47.28
C TYR A 656 -0.23 10.08 -48.31
N LYS A 657 -1.47 9.73 -47.95
CA LYS A 657 -2.63 9.96 -48.85
C LYS A 657 -2.83 11.44 -49.17
N ASP A 658 -2.57 12.33 -48.22
CA ASP A 658 -2.65 13.77 -48.45
C ASP A 658 -1.52 14.26 -49.36
N LEU A 659 -0.29 13.78 -49.20
CA LEU A 659 0.83 14.04 -50.11
C LEU A 659 0.53 13.53 -51.54
N LEU A 660 -0.10 12.37 -51.67
CA LEU A 660 -0.56 11.85 -52.97
C LEU A 660 -1.68 12.68 -53.62
N ARG A 661 -2.53 13.32 -52.82
CA ARG A 661 -3.54 14.27 -53.34
C ARG A 661 -2.89 15.58 -53.76
N LEU A 662 -1.91 16.03 -52.97
CA LEU A 662 -1.16 17.27 -53.22
C LEU A 662 -0.35 17.18 -54.51
N SER A 663 0.40 16.10 -54.72
CA SER A 663 1.20 15.86 -55.95
C SER A 663 0.38 15.83 -57.23
N LYS A 664 -0.93 15.56 -57.15
CA LYS A 664 -1.85 15.55 -58.30
C LYS A 664 -2.57 16.88 -58.52
N ARG A 665 -2.37 17.87 -57.65
CA ARG A 665 -3.04 19.17 -57.72
C ARG A 665 -2.38 20.07 -58.76
N ALA A 666 -3.18 20.81 -59.52
CA ALA A 666 -2.70 21.86 -60.42
C ALA A 666 -3.67 23.07 -60.38
N PRO A 667 -3.17 24.31 -60.19
CA PRO A 667 -1.78 24.70 -59.94
C PRO A 667 -1.34 24.44 -58.48
N LEU A 668 -0.01 24.29 -58.27
CA LEU A 668 0.63 24.25 -56.94
C LEU A 668 1.14 25.65 -56.57
N ASN A 669 0.94 26.07 -55.31
CA ASN A 669 1.56 27.26 -54.74
C ASN A 669 2.99 26.94 -54.22
N ASP A 670 3.72 27.94 -53.71
CA ASP A 670 5.11 27.75 -53.28
C ASP A 670 5.21 26.81 -52.06
N ASP A 671 4.31 26.95 -51.08
CA ASP A 671 4.25 26.07 -49.90
C ASP A 671 3.99 24.60 -50.29
N ASP A 672 3.12 24.34 -51.27
CA ASP A 672 2.84 22.99 -51.76
C ASP A 672 4.08 22.34 -52.38
N ARG A 673 4.88 23.14 -53.11
CA ARG A 673 6.10 22.66 -53.77
C ARG A 673 7.16 22.35 -52.73
N GLU A 674 7.32 23.21 -51.74
CA GLU A 674 8.25 23.00 -50.62
C GLU A 674 7.92 21.70 -49.86
N ILE A 675 6.63 21.47 -49.56
CA ILE A 675 6.18 20.24 -48.91
C ILE A 675 6.47 19.00 -49.78
N LEU A 676 6.21 19.06 -51.09
CA LEU A 676 6.48 17.92 -51.98
C LEU A 676 7.99 17.70 -52.18
N ASP A 677 8.79 18.76 -52.22
CA ASP A 677 10.26 18.68 -52.35
C ASP A 677 10.90 18.01 -51.13
N LEU A 678 10.41 18.30 -49.93
CA LEU A 678 10.92 17.71 -48.69
C LEU A 678 10.92 16.18 -48.72
N PHE A 679 9.91 15.58 -49.34
CA PHE A 679 9.76 14.12 -49.46
C PHE A 679 10.08 13.59 -50.87
N ASN A 680 10.66 14.42 -51.74
CA ASN A 680 10.97 14.09 -53.13
C ASN A 680 9.76 13.56 -53.94
N MET A 681 8.58 14.17 -53.74
CA MET A 681 7.30 13.73 -54.28
C MET A 681 6.75 14.58 -55.44
N GLN A 682 7.55 15.48 -56.03
CA GLN A 682 7.09 16.33 -57.15
C GLN A 682 6.70 15.51 -58.39
N ASP A 683 7.49 14.50 -58.76
CA ASP A 683 7.26 13.61 -59.90
C ASP A 683 6.84 12.19 -59.47
N TRP A 684 6.14 12.07 -58.32
CA TRP A 684 5.85 10.79 -57.68
C TRP A 684 4.85 9.93 -58.48
N ASP A 685 5.34 8.88 -59.15
CA ASP A 685 4.48 7.83 -59.69
C ASP A 685 4.16 6.78 -58.63
N ALA A 686 3.08 7.00 -57.89
CA ALA A 686 2.62 6.09 -56.83
C ALA A 686 2.36 4.64 -57.29
N LYS A 687 2.21 4.38 -58.60
CA LYS A 687 2.01 3.03 -59.15
C LYS A 687 3.31 2.39 -59.64
N PHE A 688 4.42 3.12 -59.70
CA PHE A 688 5.68 2.61 -60.18
C PHE A 688 6.15 1.43 -59.34
N PHE A 689 6.69 0.42 -60.02
CA PHE A 689 7.33 -0.73 -59.41
C PHE A 689 8.20 -1.43 -60.46
N ASP A 690 9.51 -1.54 -60.20
CA ASP A 690 10.43 -2.35 -60.99
C ASP A 690 11.05 -3.46 -60.11
N LYS A 691 10.68 -4.71 -60.40
CA LYS A 691 11.22 -5.87 -59.68
C LYS A 691 12.73 -6.02 -59.83
N ASN A 692 13.33 -5.56 -60.93
CA ASN A 692 14.77 -5.71 -61.15
C ASN A 692 15.54 -4.75 -60.26
N GLU A 693 15.04 -3.52 -60.10
CA GLU A 693 15.58 -2.52 -59.19
C GLU A 693 15.52 -3.01 -57.74
N VAL A 694 14.35 -3.52 -57.31
CA VAL A 694 14.20 -4.06 -55.95
C VAL A 694 15.10 -5.29 -55.72
N ASN A 695 15.21 -6.20 -56.70
CA ASN A 695 16.12 -7.34 -56.58
C ASN A 695 17.61 -6.96 -56.64
N GLN A 696 17.96 -5.81 -57.23
CA GLN A 696 19.32 -5.30 -57.20
C GLN A 696 19.62 -4.74 -55.82
N ARG A 697 18.73 -3.90 -55.29
CA ARG A 697 18.79 -3.36 -53.93
C ARG A 697 18.94 -4.45 -52.87
N LEU A 698 18.11 -5.49 -52.96
CA LEU A 698 18.16 -6.67 -52.11
C LEU A 698 19.54 -7.37 -52.08
N LYS A 699 20.30 -7.32 -53.19
CA LYS A 699 21.65 -7.90 -53.25
C LYS A 699 22.73 -6.96 -52.72
N GLU A 700 22.49 -5.65 -52.77
CA GLU A 700 23.42 -4.62 -52.35
C GLU A 700 23.32 -4.36 -50.84
N GLU A 701 22.09 -4.40 -50.30
CA GLU A 701 21.79 -4.03 -48.91
C GLU A 701 21.77 -5.22 -47.95
N VAL A 702 21.39 -6.43 -48.40
CA VAL A 702 21.26 -7.60 -47.51
C VAL A 702 22.35 -8.63 -47.78
N PRO A 703 23.20 -8.98 -46.79
CA PRO A 703 24.24 -9.98 -46.96
C PRO A 703 23.65 -11.39 -47.18
N PRO A 704 24.36 -12.29 -47.88
CA PRO A 704 23.95 -13.68 -48.00
C PRO A 704 23.98 -14.37 -46.63
N ILE A 705 22.85 -15.00 -46.26
CA ILE A 705 22.66 -15.60 -44.92
C ILE A 705 23.23 -17.02 -44.81
N PHE A 706 23.45 -17.70 -45.94
CA PHE A 706 23.97 -19.07 -45.99
C PHE A 706 25.28 -19.11 -46.78
N ASP A 707 26.41 -19.09 -46.08
CA ASP A 707 27.70 -19.58 -46.57
C ASP A 707 27.99 -20.98 -45.98
#